data_AF-A0A6G9I8N3-F1
#
_entry.id   AF-A0A6G9I8N3-F1
#
_cell.length_a   1.000
_cell.length_b   1.000
_cell.length_c   1.000
_cell.angle_alpha   90.00
_cell.angle_beta   90.00
_cell.angle_gamma   90.00
#
_symmetry.space_group_name_H-M   'P 1'
#
loop_
_entity.id
_entity.type
_entity.pdbx_description
1 polymer ?
#
loop_
_entity_poly.entity_id
_entity_poly.type
_entity_poly.pdbx_seq_one_letter_code
_entity_poly.pdbx_strand_id
1 'polypeptide(L)'
;MNTAVATGGKESKMTLEEAIDKLCNDILIEATKQGIVGLTKNKILGLIKLDKLADILSGMLNGNLPSGDEVAGIFPSERDIALGLLGIPGIAISLLVDLGYDLRQVWRDDVLGKLQQLIDRYKAEEKSRKEDKKEGEDGDGSDGSDNPDNPDDSGNSEDPEKPHPGDKTPEPSKPGVTSPIIIDLNKNGVETVARTSDVDDRVFFDYGSDGFSESTAWVSSSDGLLVRDINGNGVIDNGSELFGNNTLLSDGSKASNGFEALAEFDENGDGIIDSKDSIFSELKVWQDRNGNGITDEGELMTLSEAGIESINVDYANSQYVDSNGNAHKQVGSVTFTDGTTADAVDVWFDVDEGLRVDNSDVQLTDEIKLLPNAKGFGHVRDLWSEMALDDELVTLVNEYLQEGSAQQRSLLLEKILFRWGKVDDVLLAEMIKTNSQEVALIEKLSQESFTSEGANTEQVLHDEFIKFKNYTAAQLFYYTNKESFSFITIDPNSKTYDTYIDFDKFKAEILAKQDFHELVEFLDVCKNLGLYSSSYIAAFEKSIAEIITEYPHLSWLEYDAVASNSIGSNIIGDKILGSTGNDLLIGGTGNDTLEGGAGSDTYIFNKGDGQDTIINFSSDGTSATDVLQLGFGINASDILLSRSGYDLIIKFGQSNDSITIQSYFFGAAYKLDEIRFADGTIWKEADIKQVYLSGNDLDENMVAFDDTATTFYGRGGNDSIKGSRWNDILVGGTGNDRLEGGAGSDTYVFNVGDGQDTIYNFASDADSATDVIQFGEGISPEDIIFTRNTYDLLISFKNSSDSINILNYFFNKNYKIDEIHFADGTIWKQEDIKTIFSTGDESSQVMKSYGDEDSILNGKGGNDTITGGKGNDTLIGGTGNDTLEGGSGSDTYIFNQGDGQDVINNYDTQTASHDVLQLSDGIDYSNTVLSKVGNDLVISFIGSDDMITIKNHFKSNNYQLDEIKFSDGTSWLKEDITNYFNDGIALPVAAIEGSSLSIELLTQNIVGFVANDSDDSSDVSAGVSMLTSSNKSWANAPGY
;
A
#
# COMPACT_ATOMS: atom_id res chain seq x y z
N MET A 1 -8.85 -39.82 -9.59
CA MET A 1 -7.37 -39.84 -9.67
C MET A 1 -6.73 -40.89 -8.74
N ASN A 2 -7.13 -41.03 -7.47
CA ASN A 2 -6.58 -42.04 -6.55
C ASN A 2 -6.62 -43.50 -7.06
N THR A 3 -7.59 -43.87 -7.91
CA THR A 3 -7.68 -45.22 -8.50
C THR A 3 -6.68 -45.46 -9.65
N ALA A 4 -6.21 -44.40 -10.32
CA ALA A 4 -5.26 -44.49 -11.44
C ALA A 4 -3.79 -44.59 -10.98
N VAL A 5 -3.49 -44.04 -9.80
CA VAL A 5 -2.16 -44.11 -9.16
C VAL A 5 -1.93 -45.50 -8.55
N ALA A 6 -2.99 -46.19 -8.10
CA ALA A 6 -2.89 -47.51 -7.46
C ALA A 6 -2.67 -48.70 -8.41
N THR A 7 -2.88 -48.55 -9.73
CA THR A 7 -2.90 -49.68 -10.69
C THR A 7 -1.73 -49.69 -11.69
N GLY A 8 -0.73 -48.83 -11.52
CA GLY A 8 0.50 -48.90 -12.33
C GLY A 8 0.30 -48.59 -13.82
N GLY A 9 -0.48 -47.55 -14.12
CA GLY A 9 -0.39 -46.82 -15.40
C GLY A 9 -0.86 -47.55 -16.66
N LYS A 10 -1.90 -48.40 -16.58
CA LYS A 10 -2.40 -49.14 -17.76
C LYS A 10 -3.82 -48.84 -18.25
N GLU A 11 -4.54 -47.90 -17.65
CA GLU A 11 -5.76 -47.37 -18.27
C GLU A 11 -5.55 -45.89 -18.65
N SER A 12 -6.13 -45.51 -19.78
CA SER A 12 -5.98 -44.22 -20.46
C SER A 12 -5.97 -43.04 -19.48
N LYS A 13 -4.92 -42.21 -19.55
CA LYS A 13 -4.81 -40.96 -18.80
C LYS A 13 -6.06 -40.13 -19.06
N MET A 14 -6.93 -40.03 -18.04
CA MET A 14 -8.06 -39.12 -18.02
C MET A 14 -7.52 -37.71 -18.28
N THR A 15 -8.04 -37.02 -19.30
CA THR A 15 -7.63 -35.65 -19.60
C THR A 15 -8.11 -34.70 -18.50
N LEU A 16 -7.51 -33.51 -18.41
CA LEU A 16 -7.93 -32.48 -17.44
C LEU A 16 -9.41 -32.11 -17.63
N GLU A 17 -9.85 -31.99 -18.89
CA GLU A 17 -11.26 -31.82 -19.23
C GLU A 17 -12.12 -32.97 -18.71
N GLU A 18 -11.75 -34.24 -18.95
CA GLU A 18 -12.52 -35.40 -18.48
C GLU A 18 -12.62 -35.47 -16.94
N ALA A 19 -11.58 -35.02 -16.22
CA ALA A 19 -11.56 -34.98 -14.77
C ALA A 19 -12.48 -33.89 -14.21
N ILE A 20 -12.44 -32.68 -14.81
CA ILE A 20 -13.32 -31.55 -14.47
C ILE A 20 -14.78 -31.91 -14.79
N ASP A 21 -15.00 -32.54 -15.94
CA ASP A 21 -16.31 -32.93 -16.43
C ASP A 21 -16.95 -34.00 -15.52
N LYS A 22 -16.14 -34.92 -14.99
CA LYS A 22 -16.56 -35.92 -14.00
C LYS A 22 -16.86 -35.29 -12.63
N LEU A 23 -16.03 -34.37 -12.14
CA LEU A 23 -16.25 -33.68 -10.87
C LEU A 23 -17.56 -32.89 -10.86
N CYS A 24 -17.84 -32.14 -11.94
CA CYS A 24 -19.07 -31.38 -12.05
C CYS A 24 -20.31 -32.30 -12.10
N ASN A 25 -20.21 -33.47 -12.73
CA ASN A 25 -21.28 -34.47 -12.74
C ASN A 25 -21.51 -35.10 -11.35
N ASP A 26 -20.45 -35.40 -10.60
CA ASP A 26 -20.56 -35.94 -9.24
C ASP A 26 -21.22 -34.92 -8.28
N ILE A 27 -20.90 -33.62 -8.42
CA ILE A 27 -21.53 -32.51 -7.68
C ILE A 27 -23.02 -32.37 -8.04
N LEU A 28 -23.36 -32.44 -9.33
CA LEU A 28 -24.75 -32.41 -9.81
C LEU A 28 -25.59 -33.56 -9.23
N ILE A 29 -25.02 -34.76 -9.19
CA ILE A 29 -25.70 -35.96 -8.63
C ILE A 29 -25.98 -35.76 -7.14
N GLU A 30 -25.04 -35.21 -6.38
CA GLU A 30 -25.22 -35.00 -4.94
C GLU A 30 -26.18 -33.84 -4.64
N ALA A 31 -26.09 -32.74 -5.40
CA ALA A 31 -27.03 -31.63 -5.33
C ALA A 31 -28.48 -32.09 -5.61
N THR A 32 -28.65 -33.00 -6.59
CA THR A 32 -29.97 -33.59 -6.91
C THR A 32 -30.50 -34.46 -5.76
N LYS A 33 -29.63 -35.23 -5.07
CA LYS A 33 -30.04 -36.00 -3.88
C LYS A 33 -30.45 -35.11 -2.70
N GLN A 34 -29.89 -33.91 -2.62
CA GLN A 34 -30.23 -32.92 -1.59
C GLN A 34 -31.38 -31.97 -1.97
N GLY A 35 -32.03 -32.20 -3.13
CA GLY A 35 -33.18 -31.42 -3.55
C GLY A 35 -32.86 -30.03 -4.11
N ILE A 36 -31.59 -29.75 -4.44
CA ILE A 36 -31.16 -28.49 -5.04
C ILE A 36 -31.53 -28.53 -6.54
N VAL A 37 -32.47 -27.69 -6.96
CA VAL A 37 -32.98 -27.62 -8.34
C VAL A 37 -32.36 -26.42 -9.08
N GLY A 38 -31.90 -26.61 -10.32
CA GLY A 38 -31.38 -25.51 -11.17
C GLY A 38 -29.86 -25.33 -11.18
N LEU A 39 -29.11 -26.22 -10.51
CA LEU A 39 -27.65 -26.29 -10.64
C LEU A 39 -27.29 -26.88 -12.01
N THR A 40 -26.39 -26.24 -12.76
CA THR A 40 -25.91 -26.71 -14.07
C THR A 40 -24.40 -26.81 -14.09
N LYS A 41 -23.86 -27.58 -15.03
CA LYS A 41 -22.41 -27.80 -15.16
C LYS A 41 -21.62 -26.50 -15.33
N ASN A 42 -22.15 -25.57 -16.12
CA ASN A 42 -21.55 -24.24 -16.33
C ASN A 42 -21.54 -23.39 -15.07
N LYS A 43 -22.56 -23.50 -14.20
CA LYS A 43 -22.57 -22.81 -12.90
C LYS A 43 -21.54 -23.40 -11.95
N ILE A 44 -21.33 -24.72 -11.96
CA ILE A 44 -20.30 -25.36 -11.14
C ILE A 44 -18.90 -24.96 -11.60
N LEU A 45 -18.65 -24.92 -12.91
CA LEU A 45 -17.39 -24.48 -13.50
C LEU A 45 -17.05 -23.03 -13.14
N GLY A 46 -18.05 -22.14 -13.06
CA GLY A 46 -17.88 -20.75 -12.66
C GLY A 46 -17.63 -20.53 -11.16
N LEU A 47 -17.83 -21.54 -10.31
CA LEU A 47 -17.62 -21.47 -8.85
C LEU A 47 -16.29 -22.08 -8.40
N ILE A 48 -15.53 -22.66 -9.34
CA ILE A 48 -14.24 -23.29 -9.06
C ILE A 48 -13.13 -22.30 -9.41
N LYS A 49 -12.21 -22.04 -8.47
CA LYS A 49 -10.98 -21.30 -8.76
C LYS A 49 -10.06 -22.16 -9.65
N LEU A 50 -10.18 -21.99 -10.97
CA LEU A 50 -9.55 -22.85 -11.99
C LEU A 50 -8.01 -22.80 -11.96
N ASP A 51 -7.45 -21.67 -11.55
CA ASP A 51 -6.03 -21.44 -11.25
C ASP A 51 -5.55 -22.29 -10.07
N LYS A 52 -6.25 -22.24 -8.92
CA LYS A 52 -5.93 -23.07 -7.75
C LYS A 52 -6.14 -24.56 -8.01
N LEU A 53 -7.18 -24.92 -8.76
CA LEU A 53 -7.43 -26.30 -9.18
C LEU A 53 -6.32 -26.79 -10.13
N ALA A 54 -5.83 -25.95 -11.04
CA ALA A 54 -4.72 -26.28 -11.92
C ALA A 54 -3.42 -26.50 -11.14
N ASP A 55 -3.13 -25.67 -10.14
CA ASP A 55 -1.95 -25.80 -9.27
C ASP A 55 -2.01 -27.08 -8.43
N ILE A 56 -3.17 -27.41 -7.85
CA ILE A 56 -3.38 -28.65 -7.08
C ILE A 56 -3.25 -29.88 -7.98
N LEU A 57 -3.83 -29.85 -9.19
CA LEU A 57 -3.73 -30.96 -10.14
C LEU A 57 -2.30 -31.12 -10.69
N SER A 58 -1.56 -30.03 -10.86
CA SER A 58 -0.14 -30.03 -11.25
C SER A 58 0.74 -30.58 -10.12
N GLY A 59 0.46 -30.22 -8.87
CA GLY A 59 1.09 -30.80 -7.67
C GLY A 59 0.82 -32.29 -7.52
N MET A 60 -0.41 -32.74 -7.78
CA MET A 60 -0.80 -34.16 -7.76
C MET A 60 -0.15 -34.97 -8.89
N LEU A 61 0.04 -34.37 -10.08
CA LEU A 61 0.81 -34.97 -11.18
C LEU A 61 2.30 -35.14 -10.85
N ASN A 62 2.83 -34.29 -9.96
CA ASN A 62 4.20 -34.33 -9.45
C ASN A 62 4.35 -35.15 -8.15
N GLY A 63 3.28 -35.82 -7.68
CA GLY A 63 3.34 -36.76 -6.55
C GLY A 63 2.99 -36.18 -5.18
N ASN A 64 2.55 -34.92 -5.09
CA ASN A 64 2.12 -34.30 -3.83
C ASN A 64 0.61 -34.50 -3.60
N LEU A 65 0.23 -34.94 -2.39
CA LEU A 65 -1.17 -35.05 -1.98
C LEU A 65 -1.59 -33.75 -1.27
N PRO A 66 -2.66 -33.06 -1.73
CA PRO A 66 -3.12 -31.84 -1.09
C PRO A 66 -3.76 -32.11 0.28
N SER A 67 -3.63 -31.17 1.19
CA SER A 67 -4.26 -31.15 2.50
C SER A 67 -5.78 -30.85 2.41
N GLY A 68 -6.53 -31.14 3.47
CA GLY A 68 -7.97 -30.87 3.51
C GLY A 68 -8.33 -29.39 3.34
N ASP A 69 -7.49 -28.49 3.85
CA ASP A 69 -7.68 -27.03 3.74
C ASP A 69 -7.33 -26.50 2.34
N GLU A 70 -6.34 -27.07 1.66
CA GLU A 70 -6.03 -26.77 0.26
C GLU A 70 -7.16 -27.21 -0.69
N VAL A 71 -7.78 -28.36 -0.41
CA VAL A 71 -8.95 -28.83 -1.17
C VAL A 71 -10.19 -27.98 -0.86
N ALA A 72 -10.36 -27.55 0.40
CA ALA A 72 -11.44 -26.64 0.79
C ALA A 72 -11.31 -25.28 0.10
N GLY A 73 -10.09 -24.77 -0.08
CA GLY A 73 -9.80 -23.50 -0.76
C GLY A 73 -10.02 -23.47 -2.28
N ILE A 74 -10.40 -24.61 -2.89
CA ILE A 74 -10.88 -24.69 -4.28
C ILE A 74 -12.30 -24.10 -4.39
N PHE A 75 -13.09 -24.24 -3.32
CA PHE A 75 -14.44 -23.73 -3.22
C PHE A 75 -14.47 -22.44 -2.37
N PRO A 76 -15.31 -21.46 -2.70
CA PRO A 76 -15.54 -20.30 -1.84
C PRO A 76 -16.19 -20.71 -0.51
N SER A 77 -16.01 -19.94 0.58
CA SER A 77 -16.67 -20.22 1.88
C SER A 77 -18.20 -20.16 1.77
N GLU A 78 -18.97 -20.68 2.74
CA GLU A 78 -20.46 -20.58 2.74
C GLU A 78 -20.95 -19.12 2.58
N ARG A 79 -20.13 -18.14 2.97
CA ARG A 79 -20.37 -16.70 2.81
C ARG A 79 -20.09 -16.20 1.39
N ASP A 80 -19.12 -16.80 0.70
CA ASP A 80 -18.74 -16.47 -0.67
C ASP A 80 -19.63 -17.17 -1.72
N ILE A 81 -20.32 -18.27 -1.38
CA ILE A 81 -21.38 -18.85 -2.23
C ILE A 81 -22.57 -17.89 -2.33
N ALA A 82 -22.83 -17.10 -1.28
CA ALA A 82 -23.85 -16.06 -1.27
C ALA A 82 -23.41 -14.81 -2.08
N LEU A 83 -22.11 -14.48 -2.09
CA LEU A 83 -21.57 -13.34 -2.84
C LEU A 83 -21.24 -13.67 -4.32
N GLY A 84 -20.92 -14.94 -4.64
CA GLY A 84 -20.64 -15.41 -6.00
C GLY A 84 -21.86 -15.64 -6.88
N LEU A 85 -23.08 -15.57 -6.32
CA LEU A 85 -24.33 -15.51 -7.09
C LEU A 85 -24.64 -14.10 -7.63
N LEU A 86 -23.81 -13.10 -7.31
CA LEU A 86 -23.99 -11.67 -7.66
C LEU A 86 -22.98 -11.14 -8.72
N GLY A 87 -22.39 -12.03 -9.53
CA GLY A 87 -21.20 -11.75 -10.34
C GLY A 87 -21.18 -10.46 -11.20
N ILE A 88 -20.06 -9.73 -11.08
CA ILE A 88 -19.47 -8.73 -12.00
C ILE A 88 -17.92 -8.89 -11.80
N PRO A 89 -16.97 -8.81 -12.79
CA PRO A 89 -16.80 -7.69 -13.75
C PRO A 89 -16.13 -7.90 -15.13
N GLY A 90 -16.32 -6.90 -16.00
CA GLY A 90 -15.25 -6.28 -16.81
C GLY A 90 -14.93 -6.83 -18.21
N ILE A 91 -15.32 -6.08 -19.27
CA ILE A 91 -14.48 -5.69 -20.43
C ILE A 91 -15.30 -4.77 -21.37
N ALA A 92 -14.61 -3.71 -21.86
CA ALA A 92 -14.93 -2.80 -22.97
C ALA A 92 -15.68 -1.49 -22.64
N ILE A 93 -14.98 -0.59 -21.92
CA ILE A 93 -15.16 0.87 -22.04
C ILE A 93 -13.93 1.42 -22.78
N SER A 94 -13.96 1.44 -24.13
CA SER A 94 -13.01 2.25 -24.90
C SER A 94 -13.56 2.68 -26.27
N LEU A 95 -14.86 2.92 -26.38
CA LEU A 95 -15.43 3.59 -27.56
C LEU A 95 -16.70 4.32 -27.13
N LEU A 96 -16.61 5.65 -27.01
CA LEU A 96 -17.68 6.69 -27.00
C LEU A 96 -17.29 7.85 -26.05
N VAL A 97 -16.21 8.57 -26.39
CA VAL A 97 -15.78 9.83 -25.72
C VAL A 97 -15.99 11.06 -26.62
N ASP A 98 -16.55 10.92 -27.81
CA ASP A 98 -16.93 12.09 -28.62
C ASP A 98 -18.44 12.31 -28.55
N LEU A 99 -18.84 13.53 -28.16
CA LEU A 99 -20.14 14.23 -28.32
C LEU A 99 -20.77 14.70 -27.00
N GLY A 100 -20.25 15.79 -26.42
CA GLY A 100 -20.80 16.42 -25.22
C GLY A 100 -22.10 17.21 -25.46
N TYR A 101 -23.04 17.15 -24.49
CA TYR A 101 -24.05 18.14 -24.09
C TYR A 101 -24.79 17.72 -22.78
N ASP A 102 -25.43 18.72 -22.15
CA ASP A 102 -26.15 18.96 -20.87
C ASP A 102 -26.86 17.82 -20.07
N LEU A 103 -26.86 17.95 -18.74
CA LEU A 103 -26.91 16.88 -17.73
C LEU A 103 -28.18 16.82 -16.84
N ARG A 104 -29.20 17.66 -17.07
CA ARG A 104 -30.48 17.59 -16.33
C ARG A 104 -31.58 16.78 -17.06
N GLN A 105 -31.23 16.15 -18.18
CA GLN A 105 -32.06 15.20 -18.95
C GLN A 105 -31.59 13.73 -18.75
N VAL A 106 -30.41 13.53 -18.14
CA VAL A 106 -29.71 12.23 -18.00
C VAL A 106 -30.34 11.30 -16.97
N TRP A 107 -31.00 11.85 -15.94
CA TRP A 107 -31.61 11.03 -14.89
C TRP A 107 -32.83 10.23 -15.37
N ARG A 108 -33.53 10.68 -16.43
CA ARG A 108 -34.81 10.11 -16.86
C ARG A 108 -34.73 9.16 -18.07
N ASP A 109 -33.89 9.45 -19.07
CA ASP A 109 -33.89 8.70 -20.33
C ASP A 109 -33.02 7.42 -20.32
N ASP A 110 -32.04 7.29 -19.43
CA ASP A 110 -31.19 6.09 -19.40
C ASP A 110 -31.86 4.90 -18.70
N VAL A 111 -32.57 5.12 -17.59
CA VAL A 111 -33.23 4.03 -16.86
C VAL A 111 -34.54 3.64 -17.53
N LEU A 112 -35.43 4.59 -17.84
CA LEU A 112 -36.71 4.27 -18.48
C LEU A 112 -36.59 3.96 -19.98
N GLY A 113 -35.62 4.52 -20.70
CA GLY A 113 -35.33 4.16 -22.08
C GLY A 113 -34.70 2.76 -22.22
N LYS A 114 -33.77 2.36 -21.33
CA LYS A 114 -33.23 0.99 -21.31
C LYS A 114 -34.26 -0.02 -20.81
N LEU A 115 -35.11 0.34 -19.84
CA LEU A 115 -36.20 -0.53 -19.34
C LEU A 115 -37.33 -0.66 -20.36
N GLN A 116 -37.71 0.41 -21.06
CA GLN A 116 -38.73 0.37 -22.13
C GLN A 116 -38.18 -0.28 -23.41
N GLN A 117 -36.90 -0.12 -23.78
CA GLN A 117 -36.28 -0.91 -24.86
C GLN A 117 -36.10 -2.40 -24.50
N LEU A 118 -36.00 -2.75 -23.22
CA LEU A 118 -35.98 -4.13 -22.73
C LEU A 118 -37.41 -4.72 -22.72
N ILE A 119 -38.40 -3.95 -22.26
CA ILE A 119 -39.84 -4.30 -22.28
C ILE A 119 -40.35 -4.39 -23.73
N ASP A 120 -39.92 -3.52 -24.64
CA ASP A 120 -40.28 -3.55 -26.06
C ASP A 120 -39.50 -4.65 -26.81
N ARG A 121 -38.26 -4.99 -26.42
CA ARG A 121 -37.57 -6.23 -26.87
C ARG A 121 -38.30 -7.48 -26.38
N TYR A 122 -38.73 -7.51 -25.11
CA TYR A 122 -39.43 -8.65 -24.52
C TYR A 122 -40.82 -8.82 -25.14
N LYS A 123 -41.56 -7.74 -25.38
CA LYS A 123 -42.84 -7.74 -26.11
C LYS A 123 -42.66 -8.08 -27.60
N ALA A 124 -41.55 -7.69 -28.23
CA ALA A 124 -41.22 -8.08 -29.61
C ALA A 124 -40.81 -9.57 -29.72
N GLU A 125 -40.06 -10.11 -28.74
CA GLU A 125 -39.69 -11.53 -28.65
C GLU A 125 -40.87 -12.43 -28.24
N GLU A 126 -41.79 -11.94 -27.40
CA GLU A 126 -43.03 -12.67 -27.05
C GLU A 126 -44.01 -12.69 -28.24
N LYS A 127 -44.01 -11.64 -29.08
CA LYS A 127 -44.75 -11.59 -30.34
C LYS A 127 -44.12 -12.51 -31.39
N SER A 128 -42.78 -12.59 -31.49
CA SER A 128 -42.11 -13.55 -32.39
C SER A 128 -42.30 -15.01 -31.93
N ARG A 129 -42.30 -15.30 -30.62
CA ARG A 129 -42.59 -16.64 -30.06
C ARG A 129 -44.04 -17.09 -30.22
N LYS A 130 -44.99 -16.15 -30.37
CA LYS A 130 -46.41 -16.47 -30.65
C LYS A 130 -46.70 -16.59 -32.15
N GLU A 131 -45.86 -16.00 -33.01
CA GLU A 131 -45.95 -16.15 -34.48
C GLU A 131 -45.18 -17.40 -34.97
N ASP A 132 -44.08 -17.80 -34.33
CA ASP A 132 -43.32 -19.04 -34.62
C ASP A 132 -44.01 -20.34 -34.14
N LYS A 133 -45.14 -20.24 -33.42
CA LYS A 133 -46.00 -21.38 -33.07
C LYS A 133 -47.10 -21.68 -34.09
N LYS A 134 -47.08 -21.04 -35.27
CA LYS A 134 -48.06 -21.28 -36.35
C LYS A 134 -47.49 -21.94 -37.62
N GLU A 135 -46.23 -22.34 -37.65
CA GLU A 135 -45.67 -23.14 -38.75
C GLU A 135 -44.90 -24.35 -38.21
N GLY A 136 -45.52 -25.53 -38.27
CA GLY A 136 -44.80 -26.79 -38.08
C GLY A 136 -45.43 -27.81 -37.12
N GLU A 137 -46.72 -28.11 -37.25
CA GLU A 137 -47.23 -29.43 -36.86
C GLU A 137 -47.60 -30.21 -38.13
N ASP A 138 -46.68 -31.05 -38.59
CA ASP A 138 -46.96 -32.20 -39.44
C ASP A 138 -46.20 -33.41 -38.87
N GLY A 139 -46.95 -34.43 -38.45
CA GLY A 139 -46.55 -35.82 -38.66
C GLY A 139 -46.03 -36.65 -37.49
N ASP A 140 -46.97 -37.39 -36.89
CA ASP A 140 -46.94 -38.85 -36.69
C ASP A 140 -46.44 -39.44 -35.35
N GLY A 141 -47.21 -40.40 -34.82
CA GLY A 141 -46.76 -41.34 -33.78
C GLY A 141 -47.74 -41.68 -32.64
N SER A 142 -48.83 -42.36 -32.97
CA SER A 142 -49.82 -43.07 -32.11
C SER A 142 -49.33 -43.79 -30.83
N ASP A 143 -50.15 -43.83 -29.77
CA ASP A 143 -51.03 -44.99 -29.44
C ASP A 143 -52.08 -44.66 -28.33
N GLY A 144 -53.21 -45.37 -28.34
CA GLY A 144 -54.54 -45.05 -27.77
C GLY A 144 -54.71 -45.01 -26.23
N SER A 145 -55.92 -44.88 -25.67
CA SER A 145 -57.26 -45.20 -26.15
C SER A 145 -58.36 -44.47 -25.35
N ASP A 146 -59.58 -44.49 -25.92
CA ASP A 146 -60.91 -44.43 -25.28
C ASP A 146 -61.71 -43.11 -25.27
N ASN A 147 -62.47 -42.97 -26.37
CA ASN A 147 -63.78 -42.31 -26.59
C ASN A 147 -64.89 -42.98 -25.72
N PRO A 148 -66.17 -42.54 -25.65
CA PRO A 148 -66.82 -41.35 -26.24
C PRO A 148 -67.73 -40.54 -25.28
N ASP A 149 -68.11 -39.32 -25.68
CA ASP A 149 -69.52 -39.00 -26.00
C ASP A 149 -69.66 -37.57 -26.57
N ASN A 150 -70.24 -37.52 -27.77
CA ASN A 150 -70.81 -36.38 -28.48
C ASN A 150 -72.30 -36.75 -28.69
N PRO A 151 -73.29 -35.84 -28.83
CA PRO A 151 -73.38 -34.99 -30.03
C PRO A 151 -74.08 -33.62 -29.92
N ASP A 152 -73.77 -32.78 -30.92
CA ASP A 152 -74.67 -31.92 -31.72
C ASP A 152 -75.38 -30.71 -31.08
N ASP A 153 -75.70 -29.62 -31.78
CA ASP A 153 -75.43 -29.09 -33.12
C ASP A 153 -76.11 -27.70 -33.20
N SER A 154 -75.58 -26.84 -34.07
CA SER A 154 -76.16 -25.71 -34.82
C SER A 154 -77.12 -24.67 -34.21
N GLY A 155 -76.94 -23.40 -34.64
CA GLY A 155 -78.07 -22.46 -34.73
C GLY A 155 -77.77 -20.97 -34.71
N ASN A 156 -77.65 -20.39 -35.91
CA ASN A 156 -77.58 -18.97 -36.27
C ASN A 156 -78.87 -18.17 -35.96
N SER A 157 -78.79 -16.86 -35.64
CA SER A 157 -79.83 -15.88 -36.07
C SER A 157 -79.44 -14.40 -35.86
N GLU A 158 -79.72 -13.60 -36.88
CA GLU A 158 -79.60 -12.15 -37.02
C GLU A 158 -80.73 -11.34 -36.34
N ASP A 159 -80.50 -10.01 -36.26
CA ASP A 159 -81.44 -8.88 -36.47
C ASP A 159 -81.91 -8.05 -35.24
N PRO A 160 -82.45 -6.81 -35.38
CA PRO A 160 -81.75 -5.55 -35.06
C PRO A 160 -82.61 -4.57 -34.20
N GLU A 161 -82.05 -3.51 -33.58
CA GLU A 161 -82.79 -2.25 -33.33
C GLU A 161 -81.91 -1.08 -32.83
N LYS A 162 -82.36 0.14 -33.18
CA LYS A 162 -81.71 1.46 -32.99
C LYS A 162 -82.31 2.18 -31.74
N PRO A 163 -81.84 3.38 -31.33
CA PRO A 163 -81.23 3.66 -30.01
C PRO A 163 -82.07 4.51 -29.04
N HIS A 164 -81.71 4.55 -27.75
CA HIS A 164 -81.93 5.71 -26.88
C HIS A 164 -80.92 5.79 -25.70
N PRO A 165 -80.72 7.00 -25.12
CA PRO A 165 -79.45 7.50 -24.61
C PRO A 165 -79.30 7.36 -23.09
N GLY A 166 -78.06 7.51 -22.63
CA GLY A 166 -77.73 7.74 -21.23
C GLY A 166 -76.89 6.62 -20.64
N ASP A 167 -75.57 6.79 -20.69
CA ASP A 167 -74.83 6.92 -19.44
C ASP A 167 -73.49 7.62 -19.73
N LYS A 168 -73.29 8.76 -19.07
CA LYS A 168 -72.01 9.45 -18.98
C LYS A 168 -71.30 8.83 -17.79
N THR A 169 -70.24 8.06 -18.01
CA THR A 169 -69.27 7.74 -16.97
C THR A 169 -67.91 8.29 -17.42
N PRO A 170 -67.30 9.23 -16.69
CA PRO A 170 -65.96 9.71 -17.02
C PRO A 170 -64.93 8.60 -16.77
N GLU A 171 -64.03 8.40 -17.73
CA GLU A 171 -62.80 7.65 -17.46
C GLU A 171 -61.93 8.47 -16.47
N PRO A 172 -61.35 7.84 -15.44
CA PRO A 172 -60.40 8.52 -14.58
C PRO A 172 -59.16 8.95 -15.38
N SER A 173 -58.70 10.18 -15.16
CA SER A 173 -57.53 10.77 -15.81
C SER A 173 -56.27 9.95 -15.52
N LYS A 174 -55.46 9.73 -16.56
CA LYS A 174 -54.11 9.15 -16.48
C LYS A 174 -53.21 10.05 -15.60
N PRO A 175 -52.34 9.51 -14.71
CA PRO A 175 -51.33 10.30 -14.01
C PRO A 175 -50.38 11.03 -14.99
N GLY A 176 -49.89 12.21 -14.64
CA GLY A 176 -48.94 12.98 -15.47
C GLY A 176 -49.55 13.90 -16.54
N VAL A 177 -50.86 14.16 -16.50
CA VAL A 177 -51.50 15.17 -17.37
C VAL A 177 -52.50 16.03 -16.61
N THR A 178 -52.46 17.33 -16.87
CA THR A 178 -53.40 18.32 -16.32
C THR A 178 -53.94 19.18 -17.45
N SER A 179 -55.12 19.76 -17.28
CA SER A 179 -55.67 20.69 -18.26
C SER A 179 -56.12 22.00 -17.66
N PRO A 180 -55.84 23.11 -18.36
CA PRO A 180 -56.64 24.32 -18.24
C PRO A 180 -57.33 24.71 -19.57
N ILE A 181 -58.34 25.57 -19.48
CA ILE A 181 -58.91 26.28 -20.64
C ILE A 181 -57.96 27.40 -21.08
N ILE A 182 -57.62 27.41 -22.36
CA ILE A 182 -56.87 28.45 -23.05
C ILE A 182 -57.79 29.16 -24.04
N ILE A 183 -57.73 30.49 -24.07
CA ILE A 183 -58.47 31.34 -24.99
C ILE A 183 -57.52 31.81 -26.10
N ASP A 184 -57.91 31.56 -27.35
CA ASP A 184 -57.23 32.10 -28.53
C ASP A 184 -57.48 33.61 -28.63
N LEU A 185 -56.49 34.40 -28.22
CA LEU A 185 -56.62 35.87 -28.14
C LEU A 185 -56.34 36.54 -29.48
N ASN A 186 -55.49 35.93 -30.31
CA ASN A 186 -55.04 36.51 -31.58
C ASN A 186 -55.88 36.03 -32.79
N LYS A 187 -56.77 35.04 -32.58
CA LYS A 187 -57.69 34.43 -33.53
C LYS A 187 -57.00 33.59 -34.62
N ASN A 188 -55.86 32.97 -34.30
CA ASN A 188 -55.10 32.10 -35.20
C ASN A 188 -55.12 30.61 -34.80
N GLY A 189 -55.91 30.26 -33.78
CA GLY A 189 -55.93 28.97 -33.11
C GLY A 189 -55.10 28.98 -31.82
N VAL A 190 -55.43 28.12 -30.86
CA VAL A 190 -54.66 28.03 -29.60
C VAL A 190 -53.24 27.50 -29.85
N GLU A 191 -52.24 28.27 -29.43
CA GLU A 191 -50.81 27.97 -29.53
C GLU A 191 -50.23 27.64 -28.14
N THR A 192 -49.44 26.57 -28.07
CA THR A 192 -48.76 26.12 -26.84
C THR A 192 -47.24 26.13 -27.01
N VAL A 193 -46.51 25.90 -25.92
CA VAL A 193 -45.08 25.59 -25.92
C VAL A 193 -44.84 24.21 -25.31
N ALA A 194 -43.86 23.49 -25.84
CA ALA A 194 -43.45 22.20 -25.30
C ALA A 194 -42.73 22.39 -23.97
N ARG A 195 -42.86 21.40 -23.08
CA ARG A 195 -42.01 21.31 -21.88
C ARG A 195 -40.56 21.15 -22.31
N THR A 196 -39.70 22.10 -21.90
CA THR A 196 -38.28 22.12 -22.31
C THR A 196 -37.41 21.22 -21.42
N SER A 197 -36.39 20.60 -22.02
CA SER A 197 -35.32 19.94 -21.27
C SER A 197 -34.32 20.94 -20.69
N ASP A 198 -34.29 22.17 -21.20
CA ASP A 198 -33.51 23.28 -20.66
C ASP A 198 -34.17 23.83 -19.39
N VAL A 199 -33.64 23.33 -18.31
CA VAL A 199 -33.73 23.74 -16.92
C VAL A 199 -33.89 25.21 -16.60
N ASP A 200 -33.19 26.10 -17.29
CA ASP A 200 -33.24 27.53 -16.99
C ASP A 200 -34.50 28.15 -17.62
N ASP A 201 -35.04 27.51 -18.66
CA ASP A 201 -36.27 27.87 -19.38
C ASP A 201 -37.51 27.05 -18.93
N ARG A 202 -37.39 26.21 -17.88
CA ARG A 202 -38.52 25.38 -17.40
C ARG A 202 -39.59 26.21 -16.71
N VAL A 203 -40.82 26.02 -17.16
CA VAL A 203 -42.04 26.50 -16.51
C VAL A 203 -42.44 25.54 -15.41
N PHE A 204 -42.75 26.09 -14.23
CA PHE A 204 -43.23 25.34 -13.07
C PHE A 204 -44.53 25.98 -12.59
N PHE A 205 -45.57 25.16 -12.39
CA PHE A 205 -46.84 25.61 -11.84
C PHE A 205 -47.44 24.53 -10.96
N ASP A 206 -48.07 24.88 -9.84
CA ASP A 206 -48.70 23.92 -8.92
C ASP A 206 -50.12 23.63 -9.36
N TYR A 207 -50.33 22.65 -10.22
CA TYR A 207 -51.68 22.29 -10.68
C TYR A 207 -52.50 21.55 -9.61
N GLY A 208 -51.81 20.89 -8.67
CA GLY A 208 -52.42 20.08 -7.62
C GLY A 208 -52.93 20.89 -6.42
N SER A 209 -52.45 22.12 -6.26
CA SER A 209 -52.58 22.95 -5.07
C SER A 209 -52.04 22.26 -3.80
N ASP A 210 -50.91 21.55 -3.93
CA ASP A 210 -50.26 20.81 -2.84
C ASP A 210 -49.00 21.49 -2.27
N GLY A 211 -48.66 22.67 -2.82
CA GLY A 211 -47.50 23.47 -2.45
C GLY A 211 -46.22 23.08 -3.20
N PHE A 212 -46.31 22.20 -4.19
CA PHE A 212 -45.21 21.86 -5.07
C PHE A 212 -45.58 22.16 -6.52
N SER A 213 -44.82 23.05 -7.17
CA SER A 213 -45.03 23.32 -8.58
C SER A 213 -44.33 22.27 -9.44
N GLU A 214 -45.05 21.66 -10.37
CA GLU A 214 -44.51 20.66 -11.29
C GLU A 214 -43.99 21.31 -12.58
N SER A 215 -42.92 20.75 -13.15
CA SER A 215 -42.48 21.21 -14.47
C SER A 215 -43.50 20.81 -15.54
N THR A 216 -43.89 21.76 -16.37
CA THR A 216 -45.03 21.60 -17.27
C THR A 216 -44.75 22.16 -18.67
N ALA A 217 -45.47 21.63 -19.67
CA ALA A 217 -45.71 22.37 -20.90
C ALA A 217 -46.63 23.57 -20.61
N TRP A 218 -46.68 24.56 -21.51
CA TRP A 218 -47.32 25.83 -21.18
C TRP A 218 -48.09 26.44 -22.35
N VAL A 219 -48.92 27.45 -22.04
CA VAL A 219 -49.56 28.30 -23.05
C VAL A 219 -48.51 29.19 -23.71
N SER A 220 -48.66 29.47 -25.01
CA SER A 220 -47.78 30.44 -25.66
C SER A 220 -48.10 31.87 -25.21
N SER A 221 -47.15 32.79 -25.34
CA SER A 221 -47.36 34.19 -24.99
C SER A 221 -48.38 34.93 -25.89
N SER A 222 -48.83 34.30 -26.99
CA SER A 222 -49.87 34.84 -27.88
C SER A 222 -51.27 34.78 -27.28
N ASP A 223 -51.52 33.76 -26.46
CA ASP A 223 -52.84 33.36 -25.96
C ASP A 223 -52.92 33.51 -24.45
N GLY A 224 -54.03 33.13 -23.83
CA GLY A 224 -54.16 33.25 -22.38
C GLY A 224 -55.01 32.19 -21.71
N LEU A 225 -54.64 31.86 -20.48
CA LEU A 225 -55.37 30.93 -19.62
C LEU A 225 -56.63 31.61 -19.06
N LEU A 226 -57.75 30.88 -19.06
CA LEU A 226 -58.94 31.31 -18.33
C LEU A 226 -58.76 30.99 -16.85
N VAL A 227 -58.82 32.03 -16.00
CA VAL A 227 -58.46 31.93 -14.58
C VAL A 227 -59.45 32.68 -13.70
N ARG A 228 -59.44 32.34 -12.41
CA ARG A 228 -60.14 33.06 -11.35
C ARG A 228 -59.25 33.13 -10.12
N ASP A 229 -58.91 34.34 -9.73
CA ASP A 229 -58.19 34.65 -8.49
C ASP A 229 -59.14 34.42 -7.30
N ILE A 230 -59.07 33.24 -6.69
CA ILE A 230 -60.02 32.78 -5.66
C ILE A 230 -59.69 33.42 -4.31
N ASN A 231 -58.40 33.60 -4.03
CA ASN A 231 -57.92 34.10 -2.75
C ASN A 231 -57.82 35.64 -2.70
N GLY A 232 -57.93 36.32 -3.85
CA GLY A 232 -57.92 37.78 -3.98
C GLY A 232 -56.55 38.41 -3.79
N ASN A 233 -55.46 37.65 -3.93
CA ASN A 233 -54.09 38.13 -3.74
C ASN A 233 -53.52 38.84 -4.99
N GLY A 234 -54.24 38.79 -6.12
CA GLY A 234 -53.85 39.45 -7.37
C GLY A 234 -52.82 38.68 -8.20
N VAL A 235 -52.48 37.45 -7.81
CA VAL A 235 -51.64 36.52 -8.57
C VAL A 235 -52.39 35.20 -8.78
N ILE A 236 -52.05 34.48 -9.84
CA ILE A 236 -52.51 33.11 -10.04
C ILE A 236 -51.32 32.22 -9.72
N ASP A 237 -51.40 31.48 -8.62
CA ASP A 237 -50.26 30.76 -8.06
C ASP A 237 -50.46 29.24 -7.97
N ASN A 238 -51.70 28.75 -8.17
CA ASN A 238 -51.99 27.32 -8.17
C ASN A 238 -53.22 26.92 -9.01
N GLY A 239 -53.40 25.62 -9.21
CA GLY A 239 -54.41 25.03 -10.08
C GLY A 239 -55.84 25.17 -9.60
N SER A 240 -56.09 25.51 -8.33
CA SER A 240 -57.45 25.83 -7.87
C SER A 240 -58.01 27.09 -8.54
N GLU A 241 -57.12 27.95 -9.04
CA GLU A 241 -57.43 29.22 -9.70
C GLU A 241 -57.51 29.09 -11.24
N LEU A 242 -57.29 27.90 -11.78
CA LEU A 242 -57.47 27.56 -13.19
C LEU A 242 -58.80 26.82 -13.41
N PHE A 243 -59.35 26.94 -14.63
CA PHE A 243 -60.49 26.11 -15.07
C PHE A 243 -59.99 24.89 -15.81
N GLY A 244 -60.11 23.71 -15.20
CA GLY A 244 -59.39 22.52 -15.61
C GLY A 244 -59.85 21.23 -14.96
N ASN A 245 -59.14 20.13 -15.24
CA ASN A 245 -59.41 18.82 -14.63
C ASN A 245 -59.05 18.72 -13.12
N ASN A 246 -58.37 19.73 -12.58
CA ASN A 246 -58.07 19.84 -11.15
C ASN A 246 -59.02 20.79 -10.40
N THR A 247 -59.92 21.49 -11.09
CA THR A 247 -60.92 22.34 -10.46
C THR A 247 -61.91 21.51 -9.66
N LEU A 248 -62.17 21.89 -8.41
CA LEU A 248 -63.18 21.25 -7.57
C LEU A 248 -64.57 21.77 -7.93
N LEU A 249 -65.47 20.84 -8.21
CA LEU A 249 -66.89 21.11 -8.42
C LEU A 249 -67.60 21.38 -7.08
N SER A 250 -68.82 21.91 -7.14
CA SER A 250 -69.63 22.25 -5.96
C SER A 250 -69.92 21.07 -5.01
N ASP A 251 -69.81 19.83 -5.49
CA ASP A 251 -69.97 18.60 -4.71
C ASP A 251 -68.65 18.08 -4.07
N GLY A 252 -67.53 18.76 -4.34
CA GLY A 252 -66.19 18.43 -3.86
C GLY A 252 -65.43 17.41 -4.70
N SER A 253 -65.99 16.93 -5.82
CA SER A 253 -65.27 16.11 -6.81
C SER A 253 -64.45 16.99 -7.77
N LYS A 254 -63.42 16.42 -8.40
CA LYS A 254 -62.66 17.12 -9.46
C LYS A 254 -63.44 17.06 -10.78
N ALA A 255 -63.45 18.16 -11.53
CA ALA A 255 -64.06 18.22 -12.85
C ALA A 255 -63.33 17.27 -13.83
N SER A 256 -64.06 16.71 -14.79
CA SER A 256 -63.47 15.86 -15.84
C SER A 256 -62.68 16.68 -16.87
N ASN A 257 -63.02 17.97 -17.02
CA ASN A 257 -62.37 18.98 -17.85
C ASN A 257 -62.81 20.38 -17.41
N GLY A 258 -62.12 21.42 -17.84
CA GLY A 258 -62.37 22.81 -17.50
C GLY A 258 -63.71 23.36 -18.00
N PHE A 259 -64.29 22.85 -19.10
CA PHE A 259 -65.63 23.31 -19.54
C PHE A 259 -66.73 22.77 -18.63
N GLU A 260 -66.56 21.56 -18.08
CA GLU A 260 -67.44 21.05 -17.02
C GLU A 260 -67.36 21.91 -15.76
N ALA A 261 -66.14 22.34 -15.37
CA ALA A 261 -65.96 23.28 -14.27
C ALA A 261 -66.61 24.63 -14.55
N LEU A 262 -66.49 25.15 -15.79
CA LEU A 262 -67.06 26.43 -16.18
C LEU A 262 -68.60 26.38 -16.22
N ALA A 263 -69.19 25.26 -16.63
CA ALA A 263 -70.63 25.08 -16.74
C ALA A 263 -71.38 25.17 -15.39
N GLU A 264 -70.73 24.92 -14.25
CA GLU A 264 -71.35 25.12 -12.93
C GLU A 264 -71.72 26.57 -12.65
N PHE A 265 -71.13 27.51 -13.40
CA PHE A 265 -71.31 28.93 -13.20
C PHE A 265 -72.22 29.60 -14.23
N ASP A 266 -72.84 28.83 -15.14
CA ASP A 266 -73.96 29.29 -15.97
C ASP A 266 -75.24 29.30 -15.12
N GLU A 267 -75.44 30.40 -14.39
CA GLU A 267 -76.53 30.55 -13.41
C GLU A 267 -77.91 30.55 -14.07
N ASN A 268 -77.95 30.98 -15.34
CA ASN A 268 -79.17 31.23 -16.07
C ASN A 268 -79.53 30.08 -17.05
N GLY A 269 -78.57 29.21 -17.35
CA GLY A 269 -78.72 27.99 -18.14
C GLY A 269 -78.85 28.24 -19.64
N ASP A 270 -78.31 29.36 -20.15
CA ASP A 270 -78.37 29.71 -21.58
C ASP A 270 -77.18 29.15 -22.39
N GLY A 271 -76.27 28.41 -21.75
CA GLY A 271 -75.13 27.73 -22.38
C GLY A 271 -73.93 28.65 -22.61
N ILE A 272 -73.94 29.86 -22.07
CA ILE A 272 -72.84 30.81 -22.15
C ILE A 272 -72.57 31.44 -20.79
N ILE A 273 -71.32 31.80 -20.52
CA ILE A 273 -70.94 32.68 -19.42
C ILE A 273 -70.85 34.09 -20.00
N ASP A 274 -71.79 34.96 -19.64
CA ASP A 274 -71.83 36.36 -20.05
C ASP A 274 -72.13 37.30 -18.87
N SER A 275 -72.31 38.60 -19.14
CA SER A 275 -72.62 39.59 -18.09
C SER A 275 -73.88 39.32 -17.25
N LYS A 276 -74.70 38.33 -17.61
CA LYS A 276 -75.87 37.86 -16.84
C LYS A 276 -75.49 36.87 -15.73
N ASP A 277 -74.29 36.30 -15.77
CA ASP A 277 -73.78 35.35 -14.78
C ASP A 277 -72.82 36.04 -13.81
N SER A 278 -73.00 35.81 -12.51
CA SER A 278 -72.23 36.54 -11.48
C SER A 278 -70.70 36.33 -11.61
N ILE A 279 -70.28 35.14 -12.03
CA ILE A 279 -68.86 34.79 -12.17
C ILE A 279 -68.15 35.61 -13.26
N PHE A 280 -68.87 36.12 -14.27
CA PHE A 280 -68.26 36.78 -15.44
C PHE A 280 -67.38 37.98 -15.04
N SER A 281 -67.76 38.68 -13.96
CA SER A 281 -66.99 39.81 -13.43
C SER A 281 -65.74 39.41 -12.63
N GLU A 282 -65.63 38.14 -12.23
CA GLU A 282 -64.51 37.57 -11.47
C GLU A 282 -63.50 36.84 -12.38
N LEU A 283 -63.94 36.38 -13.55
CA LEU A 283 -63.09 35.73 -14.54
C LEU A 283 -62.06 36.71 -15.11
N LYS A 284 -60.85 36.20 -15.28
CA LYS A 284 -59.72 36.89 -15.90
C LYS A 284 -59.11 36.02 -16.98
N VAL A 285 -58.33 36.66 -17.85
CA VAL A 285 -57.39 35.98 -18.74
C VAL A 285 -55.98 36.25 -18.24
N TRP A 286 -55.19 35.20 -18.06
CA TRP A 286 -53.77 35.30 -17.80
C TRP A 286 -52.99 35.06 -19.08
N GLN A 287 -52.40 36.13 -19.62
CA GLN A 287 -51.47 36.06 -20.73
C GLN A 287 -50.05 36.18 -20.19
N ASP A 288 -49.41 35.03 -19.94
CA ASP A 288 -48.01 34.95 -19.53
C ASP A 288 -47.10 35.33 -20.71
N ARG A 289 -46.52 36.54 -20.66
CA ARG A 289 -45.82 37.13 -21.80
C ARG A 289 -44.37 36.69 -21.90
N ASN A 290 -43.76 36.40 -20.76
CA ASN A 290 -42.38 35.93 -20.70
C ASN A 290 -42.30 34.39 -20.63
N GLY A 291 -43.43 33.72 -20.42
CA GLY A 291 -43.56 32.27 -20.40
C GLY A 291 -42.90 31.64 -19.17
N ASN A 292 -42.84 32.32 -18.02
CA ASN A 292 -42.14 31.84 -16.84
C ASN A 292 -43.03 31.06 -15.85
N GLY A 293 -44.35 31.03 -16.07
CA GLY A 293 -45.36 30.40 -15.20
C GLY A 293 -45.65 31.16 -13.91
N ILE A 294 -45.23 32.41 -13.81
CA ILE A 294 -45.44 33.29 -12.66
C ILE A 294 -46.29 34.47 -13.10
N THR A 295 -47.30 34.84 -12.31
CA THR A 295 -48.12 36.01 -12.65
C THR A 295 -47.34 37.31 -12.42
N ASP A 296 -46.92 37.96 -13.51
CA ASP A 296 -46.24 39.26 -13.45
C ASP A 296 -47.21 40.46 -13.58
N GLU A 297 -46.74 41.65 -13.18
CA GLU A 297 -47.53 42.88 -13.28
C GLU A 297 -47.94 43.17 -14.74
N GLY A 298 -49.25 43.21 -15.00
CA GLY A 298 -49.81 43.52 -16.32
C GLY A 298 -50.08 42.30 -17.22
N GLU A 299 -49.96 41.08 -16.69
CA GLU A 299 -50.30 39.83 -17.39
C GLU A 299 -51.72 39.33 -17.15
N LEU A 300 -52.33 39.73 -16.03
CA LEU A 300 -53.75 39.49 -15.76
C LEU A 300 -54.63 40.61 -16.31
N MET A 301 -55.67 40.23 -17.04
CA MET A 301 -56.68 41.15 -17.55
C MET A 301 -58.09 40.61 -17.28
N THR A 302 -59.04 41.51 -17.04
CA THR A 302 -60.47 41.12 -16.98
C THR A 302 -60.96 40.67 -18.36
N LEU A 303 -62.03 39.87 -18.41
CA LEU A 303 -62.63 39.47 -19.70
C LEU A 303 -62.97 40.67 -20.60
N SER A 304 -63.46 41.77 -20.01
CA SER A 304 -63.76 42.99 -20.76
C SER A 304 -62.52 43.69 -21.32
N GLU A 305 -61.37 43.63 -20.62
CA GLU A 305 -60.09 44.17 -21.11
C GLU A 305 -59.51 43.31 -22.24
N ALA A 306 -59.71 41.99 -22.17
CA ALA A 306 -59.42 41.05 -23.26
C ALA A 306 -60.40 41.20 -24.45
N GLY A 307 -61.47 41.99 -24.30
CA GLY A 307 -62.48 42.23 -25.33
C GLY A 307 -63.50 41.10 -25.48
N ILE A 308 -63.59 40.19 -24.52
CA ILE A 308 -64.48 39.03 -24.50
C ILE A 308 -65.89 39.46 -24.02
N GLU A 309 -66.92 39.10 -24.79
CA GLU A 309 -68.33 39.36 -24.47
C GLU A 309 -69.01 38.16 -23.80
N SER A 310 -68.71 36.94 -24.26
CA SER A 310 -69.27 35.71 -23.71
C SER A 310 -68.39 34.49 -24.02
N ILE A 311 -68.35 33.50 -23.12
CA ILE A 311 -67.65 32.21 -23.30
C ILE A 311 -68.70 31.09 -23.39
N ASN A 312 -68.63 30.24 -24.40
CA ASN A 312 -69.55 29.10 -24.53
C ASN A 312 -69.11 27.96 -23.61
N VAL A 313 -70.04 27.40 -22.81
CA VAL A 313 -69.75 26.26 -21.93
C VAL A 313 -69.93 24.92 -22.64
N ASP A 314 -70.66 24.88 -23.76
CA ASP A 314 -70.72 23.72 -24.63
C ASP A 314 -69.42 23.56 -25.43
N TYR A 315 -68.98 22.31 -25.59
CA TYR A 315 -67.73 21.99 -26.28
C TYR A 315 -67.87 20.77 -27.20
N ALA A 316 -66.98 20.68 -28.18
CA ALA A 316 -66.79 19.49 -29.01
C ALA A 316 -65.54 18.72 -28.55
N ASN A 317 -65.65 17.40 -28.41
CA ASN A 317 -64.49 16.56 -28.16
C ASN A 317 -63.59 16.49 -29.39
N SER A 318 -62.29 16.59 -29.17
CA SER A 318 -61.24 16.55 -30.18
C SER A 318 -60.20 15.49 -29.83
N GLN A 319 -59.50 15.01 -30.86
CA GLN A 319 -58.36 14.11 -30.75
C GLN A 319 -57.08 14.78 -31.27
N TYR A 320 -57.11 16.10 -31.48
CA TYR A 320 -55.98 16.88 -31.96
C TYR A 320 -54.90 16.98 -30.87
N VAL A 321 -53.66 16.77 -31.29
CA VAL A 321 -52.45 16.99 -30.51
C VAL A 321 -51.57 17.89 -31.35
N ASP A 322 -51.09 18.99 -30.77
CA ASP A 322 -50.26 19.95 -31.48
C ASP A 322 -48.82 19.46 -31.67
N SER A 323 -48.00 20.26 -32.36
CA SER A 323 -46.60 19.92 -32.63
C SER A 323 -45.72 19.84 -31.38
N ASN A 324 -46.19 20.37 -30.25
CA ASN A 324 -45.50 20.34 -28.96
C ASN A 324 -45.91 19.13 -28.12
N GLY A 325 -46.84 18.29 -28.60
CA GLY A 325 -47.32 17.10 -27.91
C GLY A 325 -48.46 17.37 -26.94
N ASN A 326 -49.01 18.59 -26.88
CA ASN A 326 -50.10 18.95 -25.98
C ASN A 326 -51.45 18.60 -26.63
N ALA A 327 -52.36 17.97 -25.87
CA ALA A 327 -53.61 17.45 -26.42
C ALA A 327 -54.78 18.44 -26.24
N HIS A 328 -55.42 18.84 -27.32
CA HIS A 328 -56.54 19.78 -27.35
C HIS A 328 -57.84 18.98 -27.32
N LYS A 329 -58.34 18.64 -26.12
CA LYS A 329 -59.37 17.60 -25.96
C LYS A 329 -60.79 18.12 -26.02
N GLN A 330 -61.07 19.31 -25.51
CA GLN A 330 -62.38 19.96 -25.63
C GLN A 330 -62.21 21.32 -26.31
N VAL A 331 -62.91 21.51 -27.43
CA VAL A 331 -62.88 22.77 -28.19
C VAL A 331 -64.25 23.42 -28.07
N GLY A 332 -64.32 24.49 -27.29
CA GLY A 332 -65.44 25.43 -27.19
C GLY A 332 -65.18 26.68 -28.01
N SER A 333 -65.88 27.77 -27.68
CA SER A 333 -65.73 29.04 -28.40
C SER A 333 -65.94 30.24 -27.48
N VAL A 334 -65.30 31.34 -27.83
CA VAL A 334 -65.47 32.64 -27.18
C VAL A 334 -66.00 33.64 -28.21
N THR A 335 -66.88 34.55 -27.80
CA THR A 335 -67.35 35.67 -28.62
C THR A 335 -66.76 36.97 -28.07
N PHE A 336 -66.16 37.77 -28.95
CA PHE A 336 -65.61 39.08 -28.62
C PHE A 336 -66.64 40.18 -28.86
N THR A 337 -66.46 41.30 -28.18
CA THR A 337 -67.32 42.51 -28.26
C THR A 337 -67.42 43.14 -29.66
N ASP A 338 -66.52 42.79 -30.58
CA ASP A 338 -66.58 43.18 -32.00
C ASP A 338 -67.46 42.25 -32.86
N GLY A 339 -68.07 41.23 -32.24
CA GLY A 339 -68.93 40.22 -32.85
C GLY A 339 -68.17 39.07 -33.54
N THR A 340 -66.84 39.03 -33.46
CA THR A 340 -66.04 37.90 -33.95
C THR A 340 -65.94 36.79 -32.90
N THR A 341 -65.67 35.58 -33.36
CA THR A 341 -65.52 34.40 -32.50
C THR A 341 -64.11 33.82 -32.64
N ALA A 342 -63.58 33.23 -31.57
CA ALA A 342 -62.35 32.44 -31.58
C ALA A 342 -62.52 31.15 -30.75
N ASP A 343 -61.52 30.29 -30.78
CA ASP A 343 -61.54 29.04 -30.05
C ASP A 343 -61.24 29.28 -28.56
N ALA A 344 -61.95 28.54 -27.70
CA ALA A 344 -61.55 28.32 -26.31
C ALA A 344 -61.31 26.83 -26.17
N VAL A 345 -60.15 26.42 -25.69
CA VAL A 345 -59.71 25.01 -25.77
C VAL A 345 -59.21 24.52 -24.41
N ASP A 346 -59.73 23.39 -23.97
CA ASP A 346 -59.20 22.64 -22.85
C ASP A 346 -57.98 21.83 -23.34
N VAL A 347 -56.80 22.33 -22.97
CA VAL A 347 -55.52 21.77 -23.41
C VAL A 347 -54.91 20.96 -22.29
N TRP A 348 -54.58 19.71 -22.58
CA TRP A 348 -53.99 18.78 -21.62
C TRP A 348 -52.48 18.81 -21.79
N PHE A 349 -51.81 19.44 -20.82
CA PHE A 349 -50.37 19.53 -20.73
C PHE A 349 -49.75 18.27 -20.15
N ASP A 350 -48.59 17.90 -20.68
CA ASP A 350 -47.67 16.94 -20.07
C ASP A 350 -47.03 17.61 -18.84
N VAL A 351 -47.17 16.97 -17.67
CA VAL A 351 -46.55 17.41 -16.43
C VAL A 351 -45.56 16.39 -15.93
N ASP A 352 -44.46 16.91 -15.40
CA ASP A 352 -43.39 16.12 -14.84
C ASP A 352 -43.52 16.07 -13.31
N GLU A 353 -44.31 15.12 -12.84
CA GLU A 353 -44.56 14.97 -11.41
C GLU A 353 -43.27 14.64 -10.61
N GLY A 354 -42.23 14.09 -11.24
CA GLY A 354 -40.94 13.80 -10.59
C GLY A 354 -40.01 14.99 -10.44
N LEU A 355 -40.28 16.10 -11.16
CA LEU A 355 -39.49 17.32 -11.07
C LEU A 355 -40.35 18.47 -10.56
N ARG A 356 -40.26 18.71 -9.25
CA ARG A 356 -41.04 19.73 -8.56
C ARG A 356 -40.16 20.76 -7.86
N VAL A 357 -40.71 21.95 -7.66
CA VAL A 357 -40.13 23.00 -6.83
C VAL A 357 -41.05 23.20 -5.63
N ASP A 358 -40.48 23.15 -4.42
CA ASP A 358 -41.20 23.51 -3.19
C ASP A 358 -41.50 25.01 -3.21
N ASN A 359 -42.77 25.35 -3.43
CA ASN A 359 -43.30 26.71 -3.43
C ASN A 359 -44.24 26.94 -2.23
N SER A 360 -44.13 26.10 -1.20
CA SER A 360 -45.00 26.22 -0.04
C SER A 360 -44.78 27.51 0.74
N ASP A 361 -45.87 28.22 1.03
CA ASP A 361 -45.88 29.41 1.89
C ASP A 361 -45.78 29.01 3.37
N VAL A 362 -44.72 28.28 3.73
CA VAL A 362 -44.42 27.93 5.13
C VAL A 362 -43.72 29.11 5.79
N GLN A 363 -44.38 29.69 6.80
CA GLN A 363 -43.84 30.84 7.53
C GLN A 363 -42.67 30.43 8.44
N LEU A 364 -41.45 30.81 8.05
CA LEU A 364 -40.24 30.50 8.80
C LEU A 364 -40.04 31.46 9.99
N THR A 365 -39.86 30.90 11.19
CA THR A 365 -39.51 31.65 12.41
C THR A 365 -38.05 32.09 12.40
N ASP A 366 -37.71 33.09 13.22
CA ASP A 366 -36.31 33.52 13.39
C ASP A 366 -35.42 32.41 13.98
N GLU A 367 -35.99 31.48 14.76
CA GLU A 367 -35.28 30.34 15.34
C GLU A 367 -34.88 29.31 14.28
N ILE A 368 -35.79 29.00 13.35
CA ILE A 368 -35.49 28.11 12.21
C ILE A 368 -34.40 28.71 11.30
N LYS A 369 -34.45 30.03 11.06
CA LYS A 369 -33.46 30.72 10.22
C LYS A 369 -32.04 30.72 10.80
N LEU A 370 -31.86 30.39 12.08
CA LEU A 370 -30.54 30.22 12.72
C LEU A 370 -29.98 28.81 12.55
N LEU A 371 -30.82 27.83 12.17
CA LEU A 371 -30.40 26.46 11.91
C LEU A 371 -29.92 26.29 10.45
N PRO A 372 -29.08 25.28 10.16
CA PRO A 372 -28.68 25.00 8.79
C PRO A 372 -29.87 24.55 7.93
N ASN A 373 -29.82 24.86 6.63
CA ASN A 373 -30.81 24.42 5.64
C ASN A 373 -30.22 23.36 4.70
N ALA A 374 -31.08 22.57 4.06
CA ALA A 374 -30.73 21.68 2.97
C ALA A 374 -31.89 21.60 1.96
N LYS A 375 -31.55 21.46 0.67
CA LYS A 375 -32.52 21.39 -0.42
C LYS A 375 -33.22 20.03 -0.48
N GLY A 376 -34.55 20.04 -0.42
CA GLY A 376 -35.37 18.86 -0.67
C GLY A 376 -35.58 18.61 -2.17
N PHE A 377 -35.95 17.38 -2.53
CA PHE A 377 -36.30 16.99 -3.89
C PHE A 377 -37.65 16.28 -3.94
N GLY A 378 -38.32 16.33 -5.09
CA GLY A 378 -39.59 15.63 -5.31
C GLY A 378 -40.66 16.07 -4.31
N HIS A 379 -41.14 15.13 -3.48
CA HIS A 379 -42.15 15.40 -2.42
C HIS A 379 -41.55 15.81 -1.08
N VAL A 380 -40.23 15.96 -0.99
CA VAL A 380 -39.54 16.37 0.24
C VAL A 380 -39.33 17.88 0.20
N ARG A 381 -39.89 18.60 1.18
CA ARG A 381 -39.72 20.05 1.33
C ARG A 381 -38.28 20.41 1.65
N ASP A 382 -37.91 21.68 1.46
CA ASP A 382 -36.64 22.18 1.99
C ASP A 382 -36.59 22.00 3.52
N LEU A 383 -35.41 21.73 4.08
CA LEU A 383 -35.27 21.34 5.49
C LEU A 383 -35.82 22.41 6.45
N TRP A 384 -35.62 23.70 6.16
CA TRP A 384 -36.25 24.80 6.91
C TRP A 384 -37.77 24.74 6.91
N SER A 385 -38.38 24.51 5.75
CA SER A 385 -39.83 24.42 5.60
C SER A 385 -40.38 23.23 6.38
N GLU A 386 -39.71 22.07 6.34
CA GLU A 386 -40.14 20.90 7.12
C GLU A 386 -39.91 21.09 8.62
N MET A 387 -38.78 21.66 9.05
CA MET A 387 -38.52 21.96 10.46
C MET A 387 -39.50 22.96 11.06
N ALA A 388 -40.05 23.88 10.26
CA ALA A 388 -41.11 24.79 10.71
C ALA A 388 -42.44 24.05 10.99
N LEU A 389 -42.59 22.82 10.51
CA LEU A 389 -43.76 21.96 10.69
C LEU A 389 -43.52 20.77 11.65
N ASP A 390 -42.25 20.45 11.95
CA ASP A 390 -41.85 19.28 12.75
C ASP A 390 -40.79 19.63 13.83
N ASP A 391 -41.25 19.81 15.07
CA ASP A 391 -40.40 20.11 16.24
C ASP A 391 -39.38 19.00 16.56
N GLU A 392 -39.65 17.74 16.19
CA GLU A 392 -38.74 16.62 16.41
C GLU A 392 -37.55 16.68 15.45
N LEU A 393 -37.79 17.09 14.20
CA LEU A 393 -36.73 17.33 13.22
C LEU A 393 -35.80 18.46 13.66
N VAL A 394 -36.33 19.53 14.26
CA VAL A 394 -35.54 20.60 14.89
C VAL A 394 -34.63 20.06 15.99
N THR A 395 -35.12 19.12 16.81
CA THR A 395 -34.33 18.50 17.89
C THR A 395 -33.16 17.69 17.31
N LEU A 396 -33.41 16.86 16.30
CA LEU A 396 -32.39 16.04 15.66
C LEU A 396 -31.29 16.89 15.00
N VAL A 397 -31.65 17.98 14.33
CA VAL A 397 -30.67 18.91 13.73
C VAL A 397 -29.81 19.58 14.80
N ASN A 398 -30.39 19.99 15.92
CA ASN A 398 -29.61 20.54 17.04
C ASN A 398 -28.66 19.51 17.67
N GLU A 399 -29.08 18.25 17.81
CA GLU A 399 -28.20 17.16 18.27
C GLU A 399 -27.04 16.93 17.31
N TYR A 400 -27.30 16.92 16.00
CA TYR A 400 -26.26 16.79 14.96
C TYR A 400 -25.20 17.90 15.04
N LEU A 401 -25.63 19.15 15.33
CA LEU A 401 -24.73 20.30 15.46
C LEU A 401 -23.84 20.24 16.71
N GLN A 402 -24.29 19.58 17.78
CA GLN A 402 -23.56 19.47 19.05
C GLN A 402 -22.73 18.18 19.16
N GLU A 403 -22.89 17.23 18.24
CA GLU A 403 -22.15 15.97 18.27
C GLU A 403 -20.67 16.20 17.95
N GLY A 404 -19.77 15.50 18.64
CA GLY A 404 -18.32 15.56 18.44
C GLY A 404 -17.78 14.37 17.65
N SER A 405 -18.43 13.20 17.74
CA SER A 405 -18.03 11.97 17.05
C SER A 405 -18.53 11.93 15.61
N ALA A 406 -17.63 11.70 14.65
CA ALA A 406 -17.99 11.53 13.24
C ALA A 406 -18.97 10.36 13.00
N GLN A 407 -18.81 9.23 13.69
CA GLN A 407 -19.73 8.10 13.56
C GLN A 407 -21.14 8.45 14.07
N GLN A 408 -21.23 9.06 15.25
CA GLN A 408 -22.53 9.44 15.81
C GLN A 408 -23.18 10.54 14.99
N ARG A 409 -22.40 11.48 14.46
CA ARG A 409 -22.87 12.52 13.54
C ARG A 409 -23.44 11.92 12.26
N SER A 410 -22.79 10.90 11.69
CA SER A 410 -23.28 10.17 10.51
C SER A 410 -24.58 9.41 10.79
N LEU A 411 -24.72 8.78 11.97
CA LEU A 411 -25.96 8.13 12.40
C LEU A 411 -27.10 9.12 12.65
N LEU A 412 -26.79 10.30 13.24
CA LEU A 412 -27.77 11.38 13.42
C LEU A 412 -28.23 11.94 12.07
N LEU A 413 -27.32 12.08 11.10
CA LEU A 413 -27.68 12.50 9.75
C LEU A 413 -28.68 11.54 9.11
N GLU A 414 -28.47 10.23 9.19
CA GLU A 414 -29.43 9.25 8.65
C GLU A 414 -30.81 9.38 9.31
N LYS A 415 -30.87 9.59 10.63
CA LYS A 415 -32.13 9.84 11.33
C LYS A 415 -32.82 11.11 10.84
N ILE A 416 -32.06 12.19 10.63
CA ILE A 416 -32.56 13.44 10.04
C ILE A 416 -33.15 13.16 8.66
N LEU A 417 -32.41 12.47 7.79
CA LEU A 417 -32.86 12.16 6.42
C LEU A 417 -34.17 11.35 6.41
N PHE A 418 -34.26 10.31 7.23
CA PHE A 418 -35.47 9.47 7.28
C PHE A 418 -36.66 10.21 7.87
N ARG A 419 -36.47 11.03 8.92
CA ARG A 419 -37.56 11.85 9.47
C ARG A 419 -38.00 12.94 8.50
N TRP A 420 -37.04 13.62 7.88
CA TRP A 420 -37.27 14.66 6.89
C TRP A 420 -38.06 14.13 5.68
N GLY A 421 -37.75 12.91 5.21
CA GLY A 421 -38.51 12.23 4.17
C GLY A 421 -39.80 11.56 4.62
N LYS A 422 -40.14 11.61 5.93
CA LYS A 422 -41.30 10.92 6.55
C LYS A 422 -41.32 9.41 6.31
N VAL A 423 -40.14 8.78 6.43
CA VAL A 423 -39.93 7.32 6.29
C VAL A 423 -39.29 6.69 7.52
N ASP A 424 -39.22 7.43 8.62
CA ASP A 424 -38.75 6.98 9.93
C ASP A 424 -39.68 5.93 10.57
N ASP A 425 -40.97 5.97 10.24
CA ASP A 425 -41.98 4.99 10.69
C ASP A 425 -42.11 3.74 9.79
N VAL A 426 -41.31 3.63 8.71
CA VAL A 426 -41.34 2.45 7.83
C VAL A 426 -40.91 1.21 8.62
N LEU A 427 -41.91 0.41 9.03
CA LEU A 427 -41.73 -0.72 9.93
C LEU A 427 -40.79 -1.77 9.30
N LEU A 428 -39.80 -2.16 10.11
CA LEU A 428 -38.93 -3.34 9.96
C LEU A 428 -39.70 -4.68 9.94
N ALA A 429 -40.98 -4.74 9.53
CA ALA A 429 -41.82 -5.92 9.57
C ALA A 429 -42.41 -6.31 8.20
N GLU A 430 -42.40 -5.41 7.20
CA GLU A 430 -42.75 -5.75 5.81
C GLU A 430 -41.52 -6.28 5.02
N MET A 431 -40.55 -6.86 5.75
CA MET A 431 -39.19 -7.17 5.33
C MET A 431 -39.07 -8.30 4.31
N ILE A 432 -38.77 -7.94 3.07
CA ILE A 432 -37.99 -8.80 2.16
C ILE A 432 -36.67 -8.12 1.74
N LYS A 433 -36.48 -6.81 1.99
CA LYS A 433 -35.31 -6.05 1.50
C LYS A 433 -34.45 -5.49 2.65
N THR A 434 -33.15 -5.76 2.60
CA THR A 434 -32.11 -4.95 3.27
C THR A 434 -32.23 -3.51 2.73
N ASN A 435 -32.25 -2.49 3.59
CA ASN A 435 -32.30 -1.05 3.24
C ASN A 435 -33.68 -0.45 2.87
N SER A 436 -34.79 -0.96 3.44
CA SER A 436 -36.14 -0.48 3.14
C SER A 436 -36.40 1.02 3.38
N GLN A 437 -35.74 1.63 4.36
CA GLN A 437 -35.87 3.08 4.64
C GLN A 437 -35.12 3.95 3.62
N GLU A 438 -33.94 3.50 3.17
CA GLU A 438 -33.16 4.17 2.11
C GLU A 438 -33.95 4.18 0.81
N VAL A 439 -34.49 3.02 0.43
CA VAL A 439 -35.34 2.90 -0.77
C VAL A 439 -36.57 3.79 -0.65
N ALA A 440 -37.29 3.74 0.47
CA ALA A 440 -38.48 4.58 0.66
C ALA A 440 -38.16 6.08 0.59
N LEU A 441 -37.01 6.51 1.12
CA LEU A 441 -36.54 7.89 0.99
C LEU A 441 -36.25 8.25 -0.47
N ILE A 442 -35.51 7.40 -1.19
CA ILE A 442 -35.23 7.62 -2.62
C ILE A 442 -36.52 7.68 -3.43
N GLU A 443 -37.51 6.81 -3.17
CA GLU A 443 -38.84 6.84 -3.81
C GLU A 443 -39.58 8.16 -3.53
N LYS A 444 -39.42 8.76 -2.34
CA LYS A 444 -39.99 10.07 -2.01
C LYS A 444 -39.30 11.22 -2.74
N LEU A 445 -37.98 11.14 -2.86
CA LEU A 445 -37.16 12.13 -3.57
C LEU A 445 -37.35 12.04 -5.09
N SER A 446 -37.58 10.83 -5.63
CA SER A 446 -37.69 10.56 -7.07
C SER A 446 -39.14 10.56 -7.60
N GLN A 447 -40.11 10.26 -6.74
CA GLN A 447 -41.50 9.91 -7.08
C GLN A 447 -41.68 8.66 -7.94
N GLU A 448 -40.64 7.84 -8.07
CA GLU A 448 -40.71 6.56 -8.75
C GLU A 448 -40.83 5.45 -7.71
N SER A 449 -41.76 4.52 -7.92
CA SER A 449 -41.81 3.30 -7.09
C SER A 449 -40.90 2.23 -7.69
N PHE A 450 -39.98 1.68 -6.90
CA PHE A 450 -39.02 0.69 -7.36
C PHE A 450 -39.44 -0.73 -6.96
N THR A 451 -39.99 -1.49 -7.91
CA THR A 451 -40.21 -2.93 -7.74
C THR A 451 -38.89 -3.68 -7.98
N SER A 452 -38.11 -3.89 -6.92
CA SER A 452 -36.82 -4.58 -7.03
C SER A 452 -36.97 -6.08 -7.37
N GLU A 453 -36.73 -6.45 -8.62
CA GLU A 453 -36.34 -7.81 -8.99
C GLU A 453 -34.91 -7.77 -9.54
N GLY A 454 -33.90 -7.78 -8.65
CA GLY A 454 -32.48 -7.92 -9.02
C GLY A 454 -31.51 -7.25 -8.06
N ALA A 455 -30.41 -7.94 -7.72
CA ALA A 455 -29.40 -7.45 -6.78
C ALA A 455 -28.67 -6.17 -7.23
N ASN A 456 -28.58 -5.92 -8.55
CA ASN A 456 -27.97 -4.69 -9.07
C ASN A 456 -28.84 -3.45 -8.82
N THR A 457 -30.15 -3.60 -8.65
CA THR A 457 -31.06 -2.47 -8.35
C THR A 457 -30.90 -2.00 -6.91
N GLU A 458 -30.62 -2.90 -5.97
CA GLU A 458 -30.42 -2.54 -4.56
C GLU A 458 -29.15 -1.73 -4.36
N GLN A 459 -28.04 -2.11 -5.01
CA GLN A 459 -26.78 -1.36 -4.93
C GLN A 459 -26.92 0.06 -5.52
N VAL A 460 -27.55 0.20 -6.68
CA VAL A 460 -27.74 1.52 -7.31
C VAL A 460 -28.59 2.46 -6.43
N LEU A 461 -29.63 1.95 -5.78
CA LEU A 461 -30.46 2.73 -4.87
C LEU A 461 -29.70 3.11 -3.60
N HIS A 462 -28.85 2.21 -3.09
CA HIS A 462 -27.96 2.50 -1.97
C HIS A 462 -26.93 3.59 -2.33
N ASP A 463 -26.27 3.47 -3.48
CA ASP A 463 -25.29 4.45 -3.95
C ASP A 463 -25.93 5.85 -4.11
N GLU A 464 -27.16 5.91 -4.62
CA GLU A 464 -27.92 7.17 -4.72
C GLU A 464 -28.32 7.72 -3.34
N PHE A 465 -28.65 6.86 -2.37
CA PHE A 465 -28.86 7.28 -0.98
C PHE A 465 -27.59 7.86 -0.36
N ILE A 466 -26.43 7.22 -0.56
CA ILE A 466 -25.14 7.74 -0.09
C ILE A 466 -24.83 9.09 -0.75
N LYS A 467 -25.10 9.23 -2.04
CA LYS A 467 -24.96 10.49 -2.78
C LYS A 467 -25.82 11.60 -2.16
N PHE A 468 -27.10 11.34 -1.92
CA PHE A 468 -28.02 12.31 -1.30
C PHE A 468 -27.61 12.65 0.14
N LYS A 469 -27.13 11.65 0.90
CA LYS A 469 -26.60 11.84 2.25
C LYS A 469 -25.38 12.76 2.25
N ASN A 470 -24.42 12.56 1.35
CA ASN A 470 -23.21 13.39 1.23
C ASN A 470 -23.56 14.82 0.78
N TYR A 471 -24.48 14.96 -0.17
CA TYR A 471 -25.02 16.26 -0.60
C TYR A 471 -25.67 17.03 0.56
N THR A 472 -26.46 16.34 1.39
CA THR A 472 -27.10 16.94 2.57
C THR A 472 -26.06 17.31 3.62
N ALA A 473 -25.11 16.42 3.92
CA ALA A 473 -24.03 16.68 4.88
C ALA A 473 -23.23 17.93 4.51
N ALA A 474 -22.87 18.09 3.24
CA ALA A 474 -22.12 19.23 2.74
C ALA A 474 -22.89 20.54 2.91
N GLN A 475 -24.20 20.55 2.65
CA GLN A 475 -25.04 21.73 2.88
C GLN A 475 -25.12 22.10 4.37
N LEU A 476 -25.35 21.12 5.25
CA LEU A 476 -25.39 21.37 6.70
C LEU A 476 -24.06 21.92 7.20
N PHE A 477 -22.94 21.37 6.73
CA PHE A 477 -21.61 21.84 7.07
C PHE A 477 -21.35 23.27 6.57
N TYR A 478 -21.72 23.55 5.31
CA TYR A 478 -21.61 24.89 4.71
C TYR A 478 -22.39 25.94 5.51
N TYR A 479 -23.66 25.67 5.85
CA TYR A 479 -24.47 26.64 6.60
C TYR A 479 -23.92 26.89 8.01
N THR A 480 -23.38 25.85 8.65
CA THR A 480 -22.76 25.95 9.98
C THR A 480 -21.44 26.73 9.95
N ASN A 481 -20.71 26.67 8.82
CA ASN A 481 -19.37 27.26 8.66
C ASN A 481 -19.31 28.33 7.56
N LYS A 482 -20.42 29.07 7.35
CA LYS A 482 -20.62 29.94 6.17
C LYS A 482 -19.50 30.96 5.94
N GLU A 483 -18.85 31.45 7.00
CA GLU A 483 -17.71 32.37 6.88
C GLU A 483 -16.50 31.71 6.17
N SER A 484 -16.21 30.45 6.51
CA SER A 484 -15.13 29.65 5.91
C SER A 484 -15.39 29.29 4.44
N PHE A 485 -16.64 29.41 3.97
CA PHE A 485 -17.05 29.15 2.59
C PHE A 485 -17.56 30.41 1.88
N SER A 486 -17.10 31.61 2.27
CA SER A 486 -17.54 32.89 1.70
C SER A 486 -17.29 33.05 0.19
N PHE A 487 -16.50 32.15 -0.41
CA PHE A 487 -16.27 32.04 -1.85
C PHE A 487 -17.33 31.19 -2.58
N ILE A 488 -18.19 30.48 -1.85
CA ILE A 488 -19.36 29.78 -2.39
C ILE A 488 -20.61 30.61 -2.08
N THR A 489 -21.44 30.81 -3.10
CA THR A 489 -22.78 31.38 -2.93
C THR A 489 -23.80 30.36 -3.41
N ILE A 490 -24.69 29.95 -2.52
CA ILE A 490 -25.88 29.16 -2.85
C ILE A 490 -27.04 30.14 -2.95
N ASP A 491 -27.71 30.22 -4.10
CA ASP A 491 -28.95 31.00 -4.23
C ASP A 491 -30.14 30.20 -3.68
N PRO A 492 -30.67 30.54 -2.49
CA PRO A 492 -31.75 29.79 -1.86
C PRO A 492 -33.09 29.93 -2.61
N ASN A 493 -33.22 30.93 -3.50
CA ASN A 493 -34.46 31.19 -4.25
C ASN A 493 -34.42 30.63 -5.68
N SER A 494 -33.27 30.12 -6.12
CA SER A 494 -33.17 29.49 -7.42
C SER A 494 -33.94 28.17 -7.44
N LYS A 495 -34.62 27.89 -8.54
CA LYS A 495 -35.40 26.65 -8.75
C LYS A 495 -34.54 25.38 -8.59
N THR A 496 -33.21 25.50 -8.69
CA THR A 496 -32.24 24.39 -8.64
C THR A 496 -31.11 24.51 -7.62
N TYR A 497 -31.16 25.47 -6.66
CA TYR A 497 -30.05 25.76 -5.73
C TYR A 497 -28.73 25.99 -6.48
N ASP A 498 -28.77 26.91 -7.44
CA ASP A 498 -27.60 27.29 -8.23
C ASP A 498 -26.49 27.73 -7.28
N THR A 499 -25.40 26.97 -7.34
CA THR A 499 -24.23 27.13 -6.50
C THR A 499 -23.12 27.73 -7.36
N TYR A 500 -22.60 28.87 -6.92
CA TYR A 500 -21.55 29.61 -7.61
C TYR A 500 -20.28 29.61 -6.78
N ILE A 501 -19.14 29.38 -7.43
CA ILE A 501 -17.82 29.39 -6.79
C ILE A 501 -16.97 30.54 -7.33
N ASP A 502 -16.41 31.35 -6.43
CA ASP A 502 -15.37 32.34 -6.72
C ASP A 502 -14.02 31.62 -6.75
N PHE A 503 -13.56 31.29 -7.97
CA PHE A 503 -12.38 30.44 -8.17
C PHE A 503 -11.09 31.04 -7.58
N ASP A 504 -10.89 32.35 -7.68
CA ASP A 504 -9.68 33.00 -7.16
C ASP A 504 -9.59 32.84 -5.64
N LYS A 505 -10.73 32.96 -4.94
CA LYS A 505 -10.78 32.74 -3.50
C LYS A 505 -10.71 31.26 -3.11
N PHE A 506 -11.38 30.38 -3.86
CA PHE A 506 -11.31 28.94 -3.64
C PHE A 506 -9.86 28.42 -3.72
N LYS A 507 -9.13 28.84 -4.76
CA LYS A 507 -7.71 28.56 -4.91
C LYS A 507 -6.89 29.11 -3.73
N ALA A 508 -7.16 30.34 -3.30
CA ALA A 508 -6.46 30.94 -2.17
C ALA A 508 -6.67 30.14 -0.86
N GLU A 509 -7.87 29.61 -0.64
CA GLU A 509 -8.18 28.76 0.51
C GLU A 509 -7.45 27.42 0.44
N ILE A 510 -7.43 26.74 -0.71
CA ILE A 510 -6.65 25.50 -0.92
C ILE A 510 -5.18 25.71 -0.54
N LEU A 511 -4.58 26.79 -1.04
CA LEU A 511 -3.17 27.10 -0.80
C LEU A 511 -2.88 27.58 0.64
N ALA A 512 -3.91 28.01 1.37
CA ALA A 512 -3.77 28.44 2.76
C ALA A 512 -3.83 27.26 3.75
N LYS A 513 -4.43 26.13 3.38
CA LYS A 513 -4.45 24.92 4.23
C LYS A 513 -3.04 24.36 4.40
N GLN A 514 -2.72 23.98 5.63
CA GLN A 514 -1.42 23.40 6.01
C GLN A 514 -1.55 21.97 6.52
N ASP A 515 -2.74 21.40 6.43
CA ASP A 515 -3.06 20.05 6.85
C ASP A 515 -3.84 19.38 5.71
N PHE A 516 -3.36 18.20 5.25
CA PHE A 516 -4.00 17.53 4.12
C PHE A 516 -5.34 16.89 4.48
N HIS A 517 -5.55 16.48 5.74
CA HIS A 517 -6.85 15.96 6.16
C HIS A 517 -7.90 17.07 6.14
N GLU A 518 -7.59 18.24 6.71
CA GLU A 518 -8.48 19.41 6.63
C GLU A 518 -8.74 19.85 5.18
N LEU A 519 -7.74 19.75 4.31
CA LEU A 519 -7.88 20.10 2.90
C LEU A 519 -8.79 19.12 2.16
N VAL A 520 -8.67 17.82 2.40
CA VAL A 520 -9.54 16.81 1.77
C VAL A 520 -10.98 16.98 2.22
N GLU A 521 -11.23 17.11 3.54
CA GLU A 521 -12.58 17.37 4.04
C GLU A 521 -13.18 18.65 3.44
N PHE A 522 -12.37 19.70 3.33
CA PHE A 522 -12.77 20.95 2.70
C PHE A 522 -13.16 20.77 1.22
N LEU A 523 -12.37 20.01 0.46
CA LEU A 523 -12.63 19.73 -0.96
C LEU A 523 -13.86 18.84 -1.13
N ASP A 524 -14.06 17.85 -0.27
CA ASP A 524 -15.23 16.98 -0.26
C ASP A 524 -16.51 17.79 -0.04
N VAL A 525 -16.51 18.70 0.93
CA VAL A 525 -17.64 19.61 1.13
C VAL A 525 -17.87 20.46 -0.11
N CYS A 526 -16.82 21.08 -0.66
CA CYS A 526 -16.95 21.93 -1.84
C CYS A 526 -17.49 21.17 -3.05
N LYS A 527 -17.01 19.95 -3.32
CA LYS A 527 -17.49 19.10 -4.42
C LYS A 527 -18.94 18.68 -4.18
N ASN A 528 -19.22 18.18 -2.98
CA ASN A 528 -20.54 17.65 -2.62
C ASN A 528 -21.62 18.74 -2.57
N LEU A 529 -21.29 20.02 -2.38
CA LEU A 529 -22.28 21.11 -2.45
C LEU A 529 -22.97 21.24 -3.82
N GLY A 530 -22.33 20.80 -4.90
CA GLY A 530 -22.93 20.80 -6.24
C GLY A 530 -23.04 19.40 -6.86
N LEU A 531 -23.13 18.35 -6.03
CA LEU A 531 -23.15 16.95 -6.48
C LEU A 531 -24.27 16.60 -7.49
N TYR A 532 -25.36 17.38 -7.48
CA TYR A 532 -26.49 17.29 -8.41
C TYR A 532 -26.48 18.36 -9.52
N SER A 533 -25.44 19.19 -9.59
CA SER A 533 -25.23 20.20 -10.62
C SER A 533 -23.99 19.85 -11.44
N SER A 534 -24.18 19.26 -12.61
CA SER A 534 -23.04 18.83 -13.40
C SER A 534 -22.24 19.98 -14.01
N SER A 535 -22.86 21.15 -14.23
CA SER A 535 -22.14 22.36 -14.60
C SER A 535 -21.22 22.84 -13.48
N TYR A 536 -21.66 22.72 -12.22
CA TYR A 536 -20.83 23.00 -11.04
C TYR A 536 -19.68 22.00 -10.92
N ILE A 537 -19.95 20.70 -11.00
CA ILE A 537 -18.91 19.67 -10.91
C ILE A 537 -17.86 19.85 -12.00
N ALA A 538 -18.26 20.10 -13.25
CA ALA A 538 -17.33 20.38 -14.34
C ALA A 538 -16.48 21.64 -14.08
N ALA A 539 -17.07 22.69 -13.50
CA ALA A 539 -16.34 23.90 -13.12
C ALA A 539 -15.36 23.65 -11.96
N PHE A 540 -15.76 22.85 -10.96
CA PHE A 540 -14.94 22.44 -9.83
C PHE A 540 -13.75 21.58 -10.29
N GLU A 541 -13.99 20.55 -11.09
CA GLU A 541 -12.93 19.66 -11.62
C GLU A 541 -11.95 20.42 -12.50
N LYS A 542 -12.46 21.30 -13.37
CA LYS A 542 -11.61 22.19 -14.17
C LYS A 542 -10.75 23.10 -13.30
N SER A 543 -11.33 23.63 -12.22
CA SER A 543 -10.64 24.49 -11.25
C SER A 543 -9.50 23.73 -10.56
N ILE A 544 -9.74 22.48 -10.15
CA ILE A 544 -8.71 21.60 -9.58
C ILE A 544 -7.60 21.31 -10.61
N ALA A 545 -7.96 20.97 -11.86
CA ALA A 545 -6.97 20.72 -12.92
C ALA A 545 -6.09 21.94 -13.22
N GLU A 546 -6.65 23.16 -13.19
CA GLU A 546 -5.89 24.41 -13.32
C GLU A 546 -4.93 24.63 -12.14
N ILE A 547 -5.36 24.32 -10.91
CA ILE A 547 -4.49 24.37 -9.71
C ILE A 547 -3.35 23.37 -9.84
N ILE A 548 -3.62 22.13 -10.22
CA ILE A 548 -2.59 21.08 -10.38
C ILE A 548 -1.58 21.46 -11.45
N THR A 549 -2.04 22.06 -12.56
CA THR A 549 -1.15 22.54 -13.63
C THR A 549 -0.17 23.60 -13.13
N GLU A 550 -0.61 24.47 -12.22
CA GLU A 550 0.23 25.52 -11.61
C GLU A 550 1.07 25.00 -10.43
N TYR A 551 0.56 24.02 -9.69
CA TYR A 551 1.17 23.39 -8.52
C TYR A 551 1.21 21.87 -8.66
N PRO A 552 2.13 21.30 -9.47
CA PRO A 552 2.15 19.86 -9.77
C PRO A 552 2.33 18.93 -8.56
N HIS A 553 2.88 19.46 -7.46
CA HIS A 553 2.98 18.74 -6.19
C HIS A 553 1.62 18.46 -5.53
N LEU A 554 0.56 19.13 -5.98
CA LEU A 554 -0.83 18.87 -5.61
C LEU A 554 -1.54 17.93 -6.59
N SER A 555 -0.83 17.19 -7.45
CA SER A 555 -1.44 16.22 -8.38
C SER A 555 -2.26 15.12 -7.70
N TRP A 556 -2.03 14.86 -6.42
CA TRP A 556 -2.88 13.98 -5.62
C TRP A 556 -4.33 14.52 -5.49
N LEU A 557 -4.58 15.80 -5.78
CA LEU A 557 -5.94 16.37 -5.89
C LEU A 557 -6.71 15.86 -7.12
N GLU A 558 -6.03 15.29 -8.13
CA GLU A 558 -6.67 14.71 -9.32
C GLU A 558 -7.33 13.37 -9.02
N TYR A 559 -6.91 12.71 -7.94
CA TYR A 559 -7.49 11.47 -7.50
C TYR A 559 -8.93 11.73 -7.10
N ASP A 560 -9.84 11.08 -7.80
CA ASP A 560 -11.27 11.32 -7.68
C ASP A 560 -11.69 11.01 -6.25
N ALA A 561 -11.92 12.07 -5.47
CA ALA A 561 -12.54 11.99 -4.15
C ALA A 561 -13.94 11.32 -4.16
N VAL A 562 -14.42 10.85 -5.32
CA VAL A 562 -15.73 10.23 -5.52
C VAL A 562 -15.66 8.78 -6.05
N ALA A 563 -14.47 8.20 -6.27
CA ALA A 563 -14.32 6.74 -6.42
C ALA A 563 -13.65 6.06 -5.21
N SER A 564 -13.04 6.83 -4.32
CA SER A 564 -12.38 6.30 -3.14
C SER A 564 -13.38 5.96 -2.04
N ASN A 565 -13.31 4.73 -1.53
CA ASN A 565 -13.58 4.43 -0.13
C ASN A 565 -12.72 5.35 0.75
N SER A 566 -13.13 6.61 0.91
CA SER A 566 -12.53 7.56 1.84
C SER A 566 -12.89 7.09 3.25
N ILE A 567 -12.18 6.05 3.72
CA ILE A 567 -12.25 5.57 5.09
C ILE A 567 -11.35 6.52 5.92
N GLY A 568 -11.71 7.80 5.94
CA GLY A 568 -11.18 8.76 6.91
C GLY A 568 -11.95 8.60 8.21
N SER A 569 -11.57 7.62 9.03
CA SER A 569 -12.10 7.47 10.38
C SER A 569 -11.11 8.15 11.34
N ASN A 570 -11.54 9.24 11.98
CA ASN A 570 -10.80 9.94 13.04
C ASN A 570 -10.71 9.10 14.35
N ILE A 571 -10.32 7.81 14.28
CA ILE A 571 -10.09 6.92 15.43
C ILE A 571 -8.61 6.53 15.49
N ILE A 572 -8.10 6.28 16.69
CA ILE A 572 -6.75 5.76 16.94
C ILE A 572 -6.58 4.35 16.34
N GLY A 573 -5.87 4.24 15.21
CA GLY A 573 -5.30 3.00 14.69
C GLY A 573 -6.27 2.12 13.89
N ASP A 574 -6.29 2.30 12.58
CA ASP A 574 -7.19 1.64 11.62
C ASP A 574 -6.44 0.77 10.60
N LYS A 575 -7.16 -0.15 9.95
CA LYS A 575 -6.69 -0.85 8.74
C LYS A 575 -7.52 -0.37 7.55
N ILE A 576 -6.87 0.32 6.62
CA ILE A 576 -7.47 0.86 5.39
C ILE A 576 -7.04 -0.01 4.22
N LEU A 577 -8.03 -0.48 3.46
CA LEU A 577 -7.86 -1.31 2.28
C LEU A 577 -8.36 -0.53 1.06
N GLY A 578 -7.46 -0.25 0.13
CA GLY A 578 -7.79 0.18 -1.22
C GLY A 578 -8.37 -0.97 -2.05
N SER A 579 -8.71 -0.65 -3.28
CA SER A 579 -9.52 -1.48 -4.16
C SER A 579 -8.72 -1.87 -5.41
N THR A 580 -9.41 -2.02 -6.54
CA THR A 580 -8.76 -2.08 -7.85
C THR A 580 -8.93 -0.72 -8.50
N GLY A 581 -7.86 0.00 -8.75
CA GLY A 581 -7.88 1.37 -9.25
C GLY A 581 -6.81 2.22 -8.56
N ASN A 582 -6.81 3.50 -8.89
CA ASN A 582 -5.92 4.47 -8.26
C ASN A 582 -6.56 4.96 -6.96
N ASP A 583 -6.05 4.54 -5.80
CA ASP A 583 -6.65 4.84 -4.50
C ASP A 583 -5.93 5.99 -3.77
N LEU A 584 -6.69 6.81 -3.02
CA LEU A 584 -6.16 7.81 -2.08
C LEU A 584 -6.41 7.32 -0.65
N LEU A 585 -5.34 7.06 0.10
CA LEU A 585 -5.38 6.48 1.43
C LEU A 585 -4.87 7.48 2.47
N ILE A 586 -5.72 7.78 3.47
CA ILE A 586 -5.43 8.74 4.54
C ILE A 586 -5.69 8.04 5.88
N GLY A 587 -4.62 7.72 6.62
CA GLY A 587 -4.73 7.10 7.96
C GLY A 587 -5.29 8.06 9.01
N GLY A 588 -4.85 9.32 8.97
CA GLY A 588 -5.20 10.32 9.97
C GLY A 588 -4.33 10.16 11.21
N THR A 589 -4.88 10.51 12.39
CA THR A 589 -4.14 10.34 13.65
C THR A 589 -4.28 8.92 14.19
N GLY A 590 -3.20 8.22 14.46
CA GLY A 590 -3.29 6.84 14.89
C GLY A 590 -1.98 6.09 14.74
N ASN A 591 -2.08 4.77 14.60
CA ASN A 591 -1.00 3.95 14.09
C ASN A 591 -1.69 3.06 13.07
N ASP A 592 -1.71 3.49 11.82
CA ASP A 592 -2.61 2.96 10.81
C ASP A 592 -1.91 1.96 9.89
N THR A 593 -2.67 1.09 9.25
CA THR A 593 -2.16 0.19 8.21
C THR A 593 -2.89 0.46 6.90
N LEU A 594 -2.17 0.93 5.89
CA LEU A 594 -2.69 1.33 4.58
C LEU A 594 -2.24 0.32 3.51
N GLU A 595 -3.18 -0.31 2.82
CA GLU A 595 -2.91 -1.30 1.77
C GLU A 595 -3.59 -0.82 0.48
N GLY A 596 -2.84 -0.28 -0.48
CA GLY A 596 -3.40 0.38 -1.67
C GLY A 596 -4.11 -0.56 -2.64
N GLY A 597 -3.57 -1.77 -2.82
CA GLY A 597 -4.14 -2.72 -3.77
C GLY A 597 -3.49 -2.58 -5.14
N ALA A 598 -4.29 -2.60 -6.21
CA ALA A 598 -3.78 -2.59 -7.59
C ALA A 598 -4.15 -1.28 -8.29
N GLY A 599 -3.15 -0.53 -8.75
CA GLY A 599 -3.31 0.75 -9.44
C GLY A 599 -2.19 1.70 -9.02
N SER A 600 -2.32 2.99 -9.32
CA SER A 600 -1.37 4.02 -8.86
C SER A 600 -1.89 4.60 -7.56
N ASP A 601 -1.39 4.18 -6.41
CA ASP A 601 -1.98 4.55 -5.12
C ASP A 601 -1.24 5.72 -4.46
N THR A 602 -1.97 6.58 -3.75
CA THR A 602 -1.39 7.70 -2.99
C THR A 602 -1.70 7.55 -1.51
N TYR A 603 -0.66 7.46 -0.70
CA TYR A 603 -0.72 7.40 0.76
C TYR A 603 -0.37 8.77 1.33
N ILE A 604 -1.25 9.35 2.14
CA ILE A 604 -1.06 10.69 2.75
C ILE A 604 -0.58 10.52 4.19
N PHE A 605 0.45 11.27 4.56
CA PHE A 605 0.96 11.31 5.94
C PHE A 605 1.29 12.74 6.38
N ASN A 606 0.74 13.17 7.50
CA ASN A 606 1.00 14.45 8.15
C ASN A 606 1.76 14.28 9.48
N LYS A 607 2.26 15.40 10.00
CA LYS A 607 2.92 15.41 11.31
C LYS A 607 1.88 15.20 12.41
N GLY A 608 2.12 14.27 13.33
CA GLY A 608 1.18 13.87 14.37
C GLY A 608 0.27 12.70 13.98
N ASP A 609 0.40 12.17 12.77
CA ASP A 609 -0.36 11.00 12.31
C ASP A 609 0.05 9.73 13.05
N GLY A 610 1.27 9.69 13.63
CA GLY A 610 1.75 8.59 14.47
C GLY A 610 2.62 7.60 13.73
N GLN A 611 2.50 6.29 14.04
CA GLN A 611 3.36 5.24 13.48
C GLN A 611 2.59 4.34 12.51
N ASP A 612 2.66 4.68 11.23
CA ASP A 612 1.86 4.03 10.19
C ASP A 612 2.64 2.96 9.44
N THR A 613 1.91 2.03 8.85
CA THR A 613 2.43 0.95 8.01
C THR A 613 1.79 1.01 6.63
N ILE A 614 2.60 1.11 5.59
CA ILE A 614 2.17 1.04 4.20
C ILE A 614 2.50 -0.36 3.67
N ILE A 615 1.50 -1.03 3.13
CA ILE A 615 1.61 -2.30 2.42
C ILE A 615 1.40 -2.02 0.94
N ASN A 616 2.51 -1.82 0.23
CA ASN A 616 2.47 -1.61 -1.22
C ASN A 616 2.63 -2.94 -1.97
N PHE A 617 1.81 -3.15 -3.01
CA PHE A 617 1.97 -4.30 -3.89
C PHE A 617 1.51 -3.99 -5.33
N SER A 618 2.47 -3.70 -6.21
CA SER A 618 2.21 -3.51 -7.63
C SER A 618 2.35 -4.84 -8.39
N SER A 619 1.24 -5.54 -8.66
CA SER A 619 1.21 -6.71 -9.56
C SER A 619 1.26 -6.36 -11.05
N ASP A 620 1.08 -5.09 -11.39
CA ASP A 620 0.52 -4.69 -12.68
C ASP A 620 1.60 -4.33 -13.72
N GLY A 621 2.87 -4.40 -13.33
CA GLY A 621 3.97 -3.93 -14.17
C GLY A 621 4.02 -2.40 -14.23
N THR A 622 5.09 -1.90 -14.86
CA THR A 622 5.72 -0.57 -14.71
C THR A 622 4.88 0.68 -15.08
N SER A 623 3.55 0.64 -15.10
CA SER A 623 2.70 1.79 -15.43
C SER A 623 1.92 2.38 -14.24
N ALA A 624 1.83 1.66 -13.13
CA ALA A 624 1.33 2.22 -11.87
C ALA A 624 2.40 3.10 -11.22
N THR A 625 2.00 4.18 -10.54
CA THR A 625 2.90 5.05 -9.75
C THR A 625 2.38 5.16 -8.33
N ASP A 626 3.02 4.46 -7.40
CA ASP A 626 2.66 4.48 -5.99
C ASP A 626 3.43 5.57 -5.24
N VAL A 627 2.71 6.39 -4.49
CA VAL A 627 3.21 7.65 -3.94
C VAL A 627 2.96 7.73 -2.45
N LEU A 628 4.00 8.00 -1.67
CA LEU A 628 3.85 8.57 -0.32
C LEU A 628 3.90 10.10 -0.41
N GLN A 629 2.81 10.76 -0.06
CA GLN A 629 2.69 12.21 -0.03
C GLN A 629 2.80 12.72 1.42
N LEU A 630 3.91 13.41 1.70
CA LEU A 630 4.21 13.99 3.02
C LEU A 630 3.63 15.40 3.16
N GLY A 631 2.98 15.62 4.30
CA GLY A 631 2.33 16.86 4.73
C GLY A 631 3.25 18.07 4.88
N PHE A 632 2.63 19.25 5.02
CA PHE A 632 3.37 20.49 5.28
C PHE A 632 4.17 20.40 6.59
N GLY A 633 5.35 21.03 6.60
CA GLY A 633 6.25 21.03 7.76
C GLY A 633 7.09 19.77 7.94
N ILE A 634 6.96 18.77 7.05
CA ILE A 634 7.91 17.67 6.89
C ILE A 634 8.85 18.01 5.74
N ASN A 635 10.11 18.32 6.04
CA ASN A 635 11.09 18.64 5.00
C ASN A 635 11.98 17.43 4.69
N ALA A 636 12.52 17.38 3.48
CA ALA A 636 13.46 16.35 3.05
C ALA A 636 14.68 16.21 3.98
N SER A 637 15.14 17.31 4.60
CA SER A 637 16.25 17.31 5.56
C SER A 637 15.91 16.71 6.92
N ASP A 638 14.62 16.54 7.24
CA ASP A 638 14.16 16.01 8.52
C ASP A 638 13.96 14.48 8.48
N ILE A 639 14.12 13.87 7.29
CA ILE A 639 13.92 12.44 7.07
C ILE A 639 15.15 11.64 7.52
N LEU A 640 14.90 10.66 8.36
CA LEU A 640 15.86 9.64 8.76
C LEU A 640 15.38 8.28 8.23
N LEU A 641 16.20 7.62 7.42
CA LEU A 641 15.87 6.32 6.82
C LEU A 641 16.61 5.21 7.55
N SER A 642 15.92 4.12 7.86
CA SER A 642 16.52 2.92 8.42
C SER A 642 15.86 1.65 7.86
N ARG A 643 16.52 0.52 8.00
CA ARG A 643 16.03 -0.77 7.51
C ARG A 643 15.81 -1.74 8.67
N SER A 644 14.67 -2.42 8.66
CA SER A 644 14.37 -3.52 9.59
C SER A 644 13.93 -4.75 8.80
N GLY A 645 14.82 -5.73 8.66
CA GLY A 645 14.55 -6.92 7.83
C GLY A 645 14.34 -6.54 6.35
N TYR A 646 13.11 -6.69 5.86
CA TYR A 646 12.73 -6.27 4.50
C TYR A 646 12.01 -4.93 4.44
N ASP A 647 11.77 -4.28 5.58
CA ASP A 647 10.99 -3.05 5.67
C ASP A 647 11.90 -1.82 5.60
N LEU A 648 11.42 -0.77 4.93
CA LEU A 648 12.00 0.58 4.99
C LEU A 648 11.24 1.38 6.04
N ILE A 649 11.97 1.95 7.00
CA ILE A 649 11.41 2.78 8.07
C ILE A 649 11.85 4.22 7.83
N ILE A 650 10.87 5.11 7.77
CA ILE A 650 11.01 6.55 7.63
C ILE A 650 10.68 7.18 8.99
N LYS A 651 11.62 7.91 9.58
CA LYS A 651 11.40 8.70 10.80
C LYS A 651 11.54 10.19 10.51
N PHE A 652 10.84 11.00 11.29
CA PHE A 652 10.76 12.45 11.10
C PHE A 652 11.47 13.18 12.25
N GLY A 653 12.80 13.31 12.14
CA GLY A 653 13.65 13.96 13.14
C GLY A 653 13.48 13.39 14.55
N GLN A 654 13.10 14.24 15.50
CA GLN A 654 12.85 13.88 16.91
C GLN A 654 11.38 13.56 17.21
N SER A 655 10.52 13.46 16.18
CA SER A 655 9.13 13.05 16.37
C SER A 655 9.04 11.58 16.75
N ASN A 656 7.93 11.19 17.41
CA ASN A 656 7.55 9.78 17.56
C ASN A 656 6.87 9.23 16.30
N ASP A 657 6.58 10.11 15.33
CA ASP A 657 5.98 9.76 14.06
C ASP A 657 6.93 8.91 13.21
N SER A 658 6.40 7.93 12.51
CA SER A 658 7.16 7.11 11.55
C SER A 658 6.27 6.46 10.52
N ILE A 659 6.84 6.12 9.37
CA ILE A 659 6.18 5.27 8.37
C ILE A 659 7.04 4.03 8.15
N THR A 660 6.41 2.87 8.21
CA THR A 660 7.01 1.59 7.81
C THR A 660 6.46 1.19 6.45
N ILE A 661 7.31 1.17 5.42
CA ILE A 661 6.95 0.59 4.12
C ILE A 661 7.34 -0.88 4.16
N GLN A 662 6.33 -1.73 4.29
CA GLN A 662 6.50 -3.16 4.49
C GLN A 662 7.07 -3.82 3.24
N SER A 663 8.04 -4.72 3.43
CA SER A 663 8.66 -5.52 2.36
C SER A 663 9.32 -4.71 1.23
N TYR A 664 9.62 -3.42 1.44
CA TYR A 664 10.28 -2.54 0.46
C TYR A 664 11.52 -3.19 -0.20
N PHE A 665 12.32 -3.93 0.58
CA PHE A 665 13.55 -4.59 0.11
C PHE A 665 13.33 -6.04 -0.39
N PHE A 666 12.09 -6.54 -0.45
CA PHE A 666 11.79 -7.90 -0.92
C PHE A 666 11.77 -7.99 -2.45
N GLY A 667 11.33 -6.94 -3.14
CA GLY A 667 11.32 -6.89 -4.60
C GLY A 667 10.68 -5.61 -5.13
N ALA A 668 10.84 -5.35 -6.44
CA ALA A 668 10.38 -4.12 -7.08
C ALA A 668 8.87 -3.85 -6.89
N ALA A 669 8.04 -4.90 -6.83
CA ALA A 669 6.60 -4.79 -6.63
C ALA A 669 6.18 -4.21 -5.26
N TYR A 670 7.07 -4.21 -4.26
CA TYR A 670 6.77 -3.74 -2.90
C TYR A 670 7.34 -2.34 -2.60
N LYS A 671 8.05 -1.75 -3.57
CA LYS A 671 8.59 -0.41 -3.43
C LYS A 671 7.52 0.62 -3.76
N LEU A 672 7.60 1.78 -3.13
CA LEU A 672 6.95 2.98 -3.64
C LEU A 672 7.80 3.57 -4.77
N ASP A 673 7.15 4.16 -5.77
CA ASP A 673 7.83 4.84 -6.86
C ASP A 673 8.35 6.22 -6.45
N GLU A 674 7.56 6.94 -5.64
CA GLU A 674 7.87 8.31 -5.25
C GLU A 674 7.52 8.60 -3.78
N ILE A 675 8.37 9.42 -3.15
CA ILE A 675 8.04 10.16 -1.92
C ILE A 675 7.99 11.64 -2.28
N ARG A 676 6.84 12.27 -2.09
CA ARG A 676 6.60 13.67 -2.46
C ARG A 676 6.48 14.53 -1.20
N PHE A 677 7.13 15.68 -1.22
CA PHE A 677 7.08 16.66 -0.14
C PHE A 677 6.18 17.84 -0.52
N ALA A 678 5.62 18.52 0.47
CA ALA A 678 4.75 19.67 0.27
C ALA A 678 5.42 20.87 -0.43
N ASP A 679 6.76 20.97 -0.42
CA ASP A 679 7.53 21.99 -1.14
C ASP A 679 7.74 21.67 -2.64
N GLY A 680 7.26 20.52 -3.09
CA GLY A 680 7.41 20.01 -4.45
C GLY A 680 8.69 19.22 -4.71
N THR A 681 9.52 18.99 -3.69
CA THR A 681 10.60 18.00 -3.77
C THR A 681 10.00 16.61 -3.99
N ILE A 682 10.58 15.84 -4.91
CA ILE A 682 10.19 14.45 -5.19
C ILE A 682 11.44 13.59 -5.05
N TRP A 683 11.36 12.56 -4.21
CA TRP A 683 12.37 11.51 -4.11
C TRP A 683 11.90 10.28 -4.87
N LYS A 684 12.76 9.81 -5.78
CA LYS A 684 12.62 8.49 -6.41
C LYS A 684 13.55 7.51 -5.72
N GLU A 685 13.53 6.26 -6.14
CA GLU A 685 14.39 5.20 -5.58
C GLU A 685 15.87 5.62 -5.46
N ALA A 686 16.42 6.30 -6.46
CA ALA A 686 17.81 6.76 -6.45
C ALA A 686 18.09 7.77 -5.33
N ASP A 687 17.14 8.68 -5.07
CA ASP A 687 17.25 9.68 -4.00
C ASP A 687 17.12 9.01 -2.63
N ILE A 688 16.15 8.09 -2.47
CA ILE A 688 15.97 7.29 -1.25
C ILE A 688 17.25 6.50 -0.95
N LYS A 689 17.82 5.82 -1.95
CA LYS A 689 19.09 5.09 -1.84
C LYS A 689 20.22 6.02 -1.41
N GLN A 690 20.36 7.20 -2.04
CA GLN A 690 21.42 8.15 -1.71
C GLN A 690 21.31 8.65 -0.26
N VAL A 691 20.10 9.01 0.18
CA VAL A 691 19.87 9.50 1.54
C VAL A 691 20.15 8.40 2.56
N TYR A 692 19.64 7.19 2.32
CA TYR A 692 19.88 6.03 3.19
C TYR A 692 21.37 5.72 3.35
N LEU A 693 22.14 5.73 2.26
CA LEU A 693 23.58 5.41 2.29
C LEU A 693 24.47 6.53 2.85
N SER A 694 23.92 7.73 3.03
CA SER A 694 24.68 8.88 3.51
C SER A 694 24.77 8.99 5.03
N GLY A 695 23.98 8.19 5.78
CA GLY A 695 23.94 8.19 7.25
C GLY A 695 23.57 9.54 7.88
N ASN A 696 23.62 9.60 9.20
CA ASN A 696 23.43 10.83 9.97
C ASN A 696 24.32 10.85 11.23
N ASP A 697 24.08 11.75 12.19
CA ASP A 697 24.95 11.88 13.37
C ASP A 697 24.43 11.08 14.59
N LEU A 698 23.67 10.01 14.35
CA LEU A 698 23.08 9.12 15.36
C LEU A 698 23.60 7.68 15.18
N ASP A 699 23.30 6.79 16.12
CA ASP A 699 23.69 5.38 15.99
C ASP A 699 22.82 4.67 14.91
N GLU A 700 23.42 4.28 13.79
CA GLU A 700 22.76 3.60 12.68
C GLU A 700 23.01 2.09 12.60
N ASN A 701 22.06 1.38 11.99
CA ASN A 701 22.27 0.02 11.50
C ASN A 701 22.03 -0.01 9.99
N MET A 702 23.10 0.12 9.23
CA MET A 702 23.09 0.21 7.78
C MET A 702 23.41 -1.16 7.17
N VAL A 703 22.57 -1.59 6.26
CA VAL A 703 22.80 -2.77 5.41
C VAL A 703 22.70 -2.35 3.96
N ALA A 704 23.46 -2.97 3.05
CA ALA A 704 23.36 -2.70 1.61
C ALA A 704 21.92 -2.55 1.10
N PHE A 705 21.68 -1.46 0.39
CA PHE A 705 20.37 -1.11 -0.17
C PHE A 705 19.96 -2.12 -1.26
N ASP A 706 20.94 -2.58 -2.05
CA ASP A 706 20.82 -3.60 -3.08
C ASP A 706 22.15 -4.36 -3.23
N ASP A 707 22.17 -5.40 -4.08
CA ASP A 707 23.38 -6.17 -4.39
C ASP A 707 24.21 -5.43 -5.46
N THR A 708 24.72 -4.23 -5.16
CA THR A 708 25.66 -3.48 -6.01
C THR A 708 26.79 -2.85 -5.20
N ALA A 709 27.93 -2.59 -5.86
CA ALA A 709 29.05 -1.86 -5.28
C ALA A 709 28.60 -0.46 -4.80
N THR A 710 28.83 -0.17 -3.53
CA THR A 710 28.19 0.90 -2.79
C THR A 710 29.18 1.61 -1.87
N THR A 711 29.01 2.92 -1.70
CA THR A 711 29.71 3.68 -0.65
C THR A 711 28.74 4.01 0.48
N PHE A 712 29.11 3.64 1.70
CA PHE A 712 28.38 3.92 2.93
C PHE A 712 29.10 5.02 3.71
N TYR A 713 28.31 5.92 4.30
CA TYR A 713 28.77 6.92 5.24
C TYR A 713 27.94 6.78 6.51
N GLY A 714 28.54 6.34 7.62
CA GLY A 714 27.90 6.36 8.94
C GLY A 714 27.79 7.80 9.46
N ARG A 715 28.89 8.55 9.33
CA ARG A 715 29.13 9.94 9.78
C ARG A 715 29.41 10.05 11.26
N GLY A 716 28.41 10.09 12.13
CA GLY A 716 28.59 10.31 13.55
C GLY A 716 27.70 9.39 14.34
N GLY A 717 28.14 8.90 15.50
CA GLY A 717 27.38 7.87 16.23
C GLY A 717 28.18 6.57 16.28
N ASN A 718 27.64 5.51 16.87
CA ASN A 718 28.26 4.18 16.84
C ASN A 718 27.50 3.31 15.86
N ASP A 719 27.98 3.25 14.64
CA ASP A 719 27.26 2.68 13.51
C ASP A 719 27.58 1.20 13.31
N SER A 720 26.61 0.43 12.82
CA SER A 720 26.81 -0.93 12.34
C SER A 720 26.55 -0.95 10.84
N ILE A 721 27.61 -0.99 10.04
CA ILE A 721 27.55 -0.95 8.57
C ILE A 721 27.90 -2.31 8.00
N LYS A 722 27.00 -2.86 7.19
CA LYS A 722 27.16 -4.11 6.45
C LYS A 722 26.99 -3.88 4.95
N GLY A 723 28.07 -4.10 4.21
CA GLY A 723 28.11 -4.06 2.77
C GLY A 723 27.41 -5.24 2.11
N SER A 724 27.58 -5.30 0.79
CA SER A 724 26.95 -6.19 -0.16
C SER A 724 27.86 -7.40 -0.45
N ARG A 725 27.78 -7.94 -1.67
CA ARG A 725 28.68 -8.99 -2.18
C ARG A 725 29.62 -8.45 -3.25
N TRP A 726 29.69 -7.14 -3.38
CA TRP A 726 30.49 -6.42 -4.37
C TRP A 726 31.44 -5.48 -3.64
N ASN A 727 32.35 -4.88 -4.40
CA ASN A 727 33.38 -4.00 -3.87
C ASN A 727 32.77 -2.73 -3.26
N ASP A 728 32.70 -2.70 -1.93
CA ASP A 728 32.07 -1.61 -1.19
C ASP A 728 33.11 -0.68 -0.55
N ILE A 729 32.71 0.56 -0.28
CA ILE A 729 33.50 1.53 0.48
C ILE A 729 32.73 1.85 1.75
N LEU A 730 33.29 1.54 2.90
CA LEU A 730 32.66 1.74 4.21
C LEU A 730 33.41 2.85 4.94
N VAL A 731 32.73 3.97 5.16
CA VAL A 731 33.20 5.09 5.97
C VAL A 731 32.38 5.11 7.25
N GLY A 732 32.94 4.65 8.37
CA GLY A 732 32.27 4.72 9.68
C GLY A 732 32.02 6.17 10.08
N GLY A 733 33.10 6.94 10.18
CA GLY A 733 33.07 8.34 10.59
C GLY A 733 33.47 8.47 12.05
N THR A 734 32.95 9.46 12.77
CA THR A 734 33.28 9.67 14.19
C THR A 734 32.39 8.81 15.08
N GLY A 735 32.98 7.96 15.91
CA GLY A 735 32.17 6.96 16.59
C GLY A 735 32.94 5.81 17.18
N ASN A 736 32.26 4.70 17.42
CA ASN A 736 32.92 3.41 17.55
C ASN A 736 32.14 2.45 16.66
N ASP A 737 32.58 2.33 15.42
CA ASP A 737 31.77 1.73 14.37
C ASP A 737 32.09 0.25 14.19
N ARG A 738 31.13 -0.50 13.69
CA ARG A 738 31.27 -1.90 13.28
C ARG A 738 31.09 -2.00 11.78
N LEU A 739 32.15 -2.34 11.07
CA LEU A 739 32.18 -2.40 9.62
C LEU A 739 32.36 -3.84 9.13
N GLU A 740 31.45 -4.31 8.27
CA GLU A 740 31.48 -5.62 7.61
C GLU A 740 31.30 -5.40 6.10
N GLY A 741 32.39 -5.48 5.32
CA GLY A 741 32.36 -5.26 3.88
C GLY A 741 31.53 -6.31 3.15
N GLY A 742 31.73 -7.58 3.49
CA GLY A 742 31.02 -8.70 2.88
C GLY A 742 31.96 -9.48 1.97
N ALA A 743 31.47 -9.82 0.77
CA ALA A 743 32.30 -10.44 -0.27
C ALA A 743 32.67 -9.39 -1.32
N GLY A 744 33.71 -9.64 -2.12
CA GLY A 744 34.26 -8.62 -3.01
C GLY A 744 35.48 -7.94 -2.40
N SER A 745 36.02 -6.94 -3.09
CA SER A 745 37.19 -6.17 -2.64
C SER A 745 36.74 -4.90 -1.96
N ASP A 746 36.70 -4.92 -0.63
CA ASP A 746 36.09 -3.85 0.16
C ASP A 746 37.14 -2.86 0.68
N THR A 747 36.74 -1.60 0.83
CA THR A 747 37.60 -0.53 1.36
C THR A 747 37.00 0.05 2.64
N TYR A 748 37.71 -0.08 3.74
CA TYR A 748 37.36 0.49 5.04
C TYR A 748 38.15 1.80 5.22
N VAL A 749 37.45 2.93 5.26
CA VAL A 749 38.09 4.25 5.39
C VAL A 749 38.17 4.66 6.86
N PHE A 750 39.34 5.10 7.29
CA PHE A 750 39.59 5.54 8.66
C PHE A 750 40.40 6.84 8.70
N ASN A 751 39.95 7.81 9.50
CA ASN A 751 40.55 9.13 9.66
C ASN A 751 40.87 9.40 11.14
N VAL A 752 41.65 10.46 11.38
CA VAL A 752 41.94 10.93 12.75
C VAL A 752 40.65 11.42 13.40
N GLY A 753 40.34 10.90 14.59
CA GLY A 753 39.13 11.23 15.34
C GLY A 753 37.93 10.35 15.04
N ASP A 754 38.08 9.33 14.19
CA ASP A 754 37.01 8.37 13.89
C ASP A 754 36.68 7.47 15.10
N GLY A 755 37.60 7.34 16.06
CA GLY A 755 37.37 6.65 17.33
C GLY A 755 37.82 5.18 17.31
N GLN A 756 37.07 4.28 17.95
CA GLN A 756 37.48 2.86 18.12
C GLN A 756 36.61 1.91 17.29
N ASP A 757 37.02 1.71 16.04
CA ASP A 757 36.24 0.93 15.09
C ASP A 757 36.60 -0.56 15.14
N THR A 758 35.65 -1.38 14.73
CA THR A 758 35.77 -2.83 14.62
C THR A 758 35.47 -3.28 13.21
N ILE A 759 36.43 -3.93 12.57
CA ILE A 759 36.27 -4.49 11.22
C ILE A 759 36.05 -6.00 11.32
N TYR A 760 35.03 -6.50 10.63
CA TYR A 760 34.80 -7.92 10.39
C TYR A 760 34.92 -8.21 8.89
N ASN A 761 36.13 -8.54 8.46
CA ASN A 761 36.45 -8.77 7.05
C ASN A 761 36.28 -10.24 6.67
N PHE A 762 35.07 -10.76 6.43
CA PHE A 762 34.89 -12.15 6.02
C PHE A 762 34.73 -12.30 4.50
N ALA A 763 35.83 -12.56 3.80
CA ALA A 763 35.81 -12.83 2.36
C ALA A 763 35.84 -14.34 2.08
N SER A 764 34.72 -14.91 1.60
CA SER A 764 34.68 -16.32 1.16
C SER A 764 35.52 -16.59 -0.10
N ASP A 765 35.86 -15.51 -0.81
CA ASP A 765 36.58 -15.38 -2.05
C ASP A 765 37.95 -14.69 -1.87
N ALA A 766 38.55 -14.82 -0.68
CA ALA A 766 39.83 -14.21 -0.28
C ALA A 766 41.03 -14.51 -1.22
N ASP A 767 40.90 -15.43 -2.18
CA ASP A 767 41.94 -15.66 -3.20
C ASP A 767 41.82 -14.73 -4.43
N SER A 768 40.71 -14.01 -4.57
CA SER A 768 40.41 -13.09 -5.68
C SER A 768 40.01 -11.69 -5.26
N ALA A 769 39.57 -11.50 -4.02
CA ALA A 769 39.29 -10.21 -3.43
C ALA A 769 40.58 -9.51 -2.93
N THR A 770 40.53 -8.19 -2.78
CA THR A 770 41.59 -7.40 -2.14
C THR A 770 40.94 -6.40 -1.20
N ASP A 771 40.97 -6.71 0.09
CA ASP A 771 40.37 -5.85 1.12
C ASP A 771 41.38 -4.85 1.64
N VAL A 772 40.96 -3.58 1.74
CA VAL A 772 41.83 -2.44 1.97
C VAL A 772 41.38 -1.65 3.19
N ILE A 773 42.30 -1.32 4.09
CA ILE A 773 42.12 -0.18 5.00
C ILE A 773 42.74 1.05 4.35
N GLN A 774 41.93 2.09 4.13
CA GLN A 774 42.35 3.36 3.57
C GLN A 774 42.44 4.41 4.67
N PHE A 775 43.65 4.81 5.03
CA PHE A 775 43.87 5.91 5.97
C PHE A 775 43.76 7.27 5.29
N GLY A 776 43.10 8.21 5.98
CA GLY A 776 43.05 9.62 5.63
C GLY A 776 44.35 10.39 5.93
N GLU A 777 44.35 11.70 5.66
CA GLU A 777 45.47 12.57 6.01
C GLU A 777 45.73 12.61 7.52
N GLY A 778 47.00 12.70 7.92
CA GLY A 778 47.40 12.80 9.33
C GLY A 778 47.69 11.47 10.03
N ILE A 779 47.52 10.34 9.34
CA ILE A 779 47.96 9.02 9.80
C ILE A 779 49.16 8.59 8.95
N SER A 780 50.33 8.47 9.57
CA SER A 780 51.57 8.05 8.90
C SER A 780 51.98 6.62 9.26
N PRO A 781 52.76 5.92 8.42
CA PRO A 781 53.26 4.58 8.72
C PRO A 781 53.99 4.49 10.08
N GLU A 782 54.73 5.54 10.47
CA GLU A 782 55.45 5.59 11.73
C GLU A 782 54.56 5.76 12.97
N ASP A 783 53.30 6.14 12.81
CA ASP A 783 52.34 6.31 13.92
C ASP A 783 51.61 5.00 14.28
N ILE A 784 51.67 3.99 13.40
CA ILE A 784 50.95 2.73 13.56
C ILE A 784 51.63 1.83 14.60
N ILE A 785 50.82 1.27 15.50
CA ILE A 785 51.20 0.23 16.45
C ILE A 785 50.25 -0.96 16.27
N PHE A 786 50.78 -2.10 15.82
CA PHE A 786 50.04 -3.35 15.74
C PHE A 786 50.16 -4.15 17.04
N THR A 787 49.06 -4.76 17.48
CA THR A 787 49.04 -5.66 18.63
C THR A 787 48.18 -6.88 18.31
N ARG A 788 48.70 -8.08 18.56
CA ARG A 788 47.97 -9.34 18.40
C ARG A 788 47.23 -9.68 19.69
N ASN A 789 45.90 -9.75 19.62
CA ASN A 789 45.02 -10.09 20.75
C ASN A 789 44.33 -11.44 20.51
N THR A 790 44.97 -12.54 20.90
CA THR A 790 44.50 -13.93 20.63
C THR A 790 44.32 -14.21 19.13
N TYR A 791 43.15 -13.88 18.57
CA TYR A 791 42.80 -14.04 17.16
C TYR A 791 42.62 -12.71 16.42
N ASP A 792 42.52 -11.59 17.13
CA ASP A 792 42.26 -10.28 16.54
C ASP A 792 43.56 -9.50 16.32
N LEU A 793 43.56 -8.60 15.33
CA LEU A 793 44.62 -7.63 15.09
C LEU A 793 44.12 -6.24 15.50
N LEU A 794 44.72 -5.67 16.54
CA LEU A 794 44.47 -4.31 16.96
C LEU A 794 45.49 -3.38 16.31
N ILE A 795 45.01 -2.36 15.62
CA ILE A 795 45.77 -1.22 15.12
C ILE A 795 45.50 -0.05 16.06
N SER A 796 46.54 0.52 16.66
CA SER A 796 46.45 1.73 17.48
C SER A 796 47.42 2.78 16.97
N PHE A 797 47.19 4.04 17.30
CA PHE A 797 47.98 5.16 16.78
C PHE A 797 48.70 5.90 17.91
N LYS A 798 49.96 6.27 17.68
CA LYS A 798 50.77 7.03 18.66
C LYS A 798 50.06 8.31 19.07
N ASN A 799 49.91 8.52 20.37
CA ASN A 799 49.27 9.70 20.98
C ASN A 799 47.80 9.92 20.58
N SER A 800 47.11 8.91 20.05
CA SER A 800 45.66 8.93 19.86
C SER A 800 44.96 7.88 20.73
N SER A 801 43.67 8.09 21.01
CA SER A 801 42.77 7.05 21.53
C SER A 801 42.09 6.24 20.42
N ASP A 802 42.26 6.67 19.17
CA ASP A 802 41.71 6.00 18.00
C ASP A 802 42.31 4.60 17.84
N SER A 803 41.53 3.66 17.33
CA SER A 803 42.00 2.31 17.04
C SER A 803 41.10 1.57 16.07
N ILE A 804 41.65 0.57 15.38
CA ILE A 804 40.89 -0.37 14.56
C ILE A 804 41.12 -1.78 15.10
N ASN A 805 40.07 -2.48 15.50
CA ASN A 805 40.12 -3.88 15.88
C ASN A 805 39.61 -4.77 14.74
N ILE A 806 40.51 -5.52 14.09
CA ILE A 806 40.16 -6.45 13.02
C ILE A 806 39.91 -7.83 13.62
N LEU A 807 38.65 -8.25 13.61
CA LEU A 807 38.21 -9.49 14.24
C LEU A 807 38.71 -10.73 13.48
N ASN A 808 39.20 -11.72 14.23
CA ASN A 808 39.63 -13.02 13.73
C ASN A 808 40.76 -12.98 12.68
N TYR A 809 41.49 -11.87 12.55
CA TYR A 809 42.57 -11.70 11.59
C TYR A 809 43.57 -12.89 11.55
N PHE A 810 43.89 -13.46 12.71
CA PHE A 810 44.83 -14.57 12.85
C PHE A 810 44.18 -15.96 12.81
N PHE A 811 42.86 -16.07 12.59
CA PHE A 811 42.15 -17.34 12.57
C PHE A 811 42.36 -18.10 11.25
N ASN A 812 42.14 -17.45 10.12
CA ASN A 812 42.51 -17.95 8.79
C ASN A 812 42.54 -16.80 7.77
N LYS A 813 42.98 -17.09 6.54
CA LYS A 813 43.16 -16.09 5.47
C LYS A 813 41.92 -15.27 5.12
N ASN A 814 40.71 -15.84 5.30
CA ASN A 814 39.46 -15.17 4.91
C ASN A 814 39.08 -14.00 5.82
N TYR A 815 39.78 -13.83 6.94
CA TYR A 815 39.56 -12.75 7.92
C TYR A 815 40.60 -11.64 7.84
N LYS A 816 41.59 -11.77 6.95
CA LYS A 816 42.70 -10.84 6.86
C LYS A 816 42.34 -9.66 5.97
N ILE A 817 42.86 -8.49 6.32
CA ILE A 817 43.00 -7.35 5.41
C ILE A 817 44.26 -7.58 4.56
N ASP A 818 44.16 -7.32 3.26
CA ASP A 818 45.23 -7.55 2.30
C ASP A 818 46.21 -6.38 2.24
N GLU A 819 45.67 -5.16 2.21
CA GLU A 819 46.46 -3.95 2.05
C GLU A 819 46.02 -2.83 3.01
N ILE A 820 46.98 -2.01 3.42
CA ILE A 820 46.78 -0.78 4.17
C ILE A 820 47.36 0.36 3.34
N HIS A 821 46.52 1.32 2.96
CA HIS A 821 46.85 2.42 2.07
C HIS A 821 46.94 3.72 2.88
N PHE A 822 48.05 4.44 2.73
CA PHE A 822 48.29 5.71 3.40
C PHE A 822 48.11 6.89 2.43
N ALA A 823 47.80 8.07 2.97
CA ALA A 823 47.56 9.28 2.17
C ALA A 823 48.78 9.75 1.35
N ASP A 824 50.00 9.36 1.72
CA ASP A 824 51.23 9.66 0.98
C ASP A 824 51.49 8.71 -0.21
N GLY A 825 50.62 7.72 -0.41
CA GLY A 825 50.73 6.69 -1.45
C GLY A 825 51.53 5.46 -1.02
N THR A 826 52.01 5.39 0.22
CA THR A 826 52.58 4.16 0.80
C THR A 826 51.50 3.09 0.89
N ILE A 827 51.84 1.86 0.51
CA ILE A 827 50.97 0.69 0.63
C ILE A 827 51.72 -0.37 1.43
N TRP A 828 51.15 -0.81 2.54
CA TRP A 828 51.59 -2.00 3.28
C TRP A 828 50.74 -3.19 2.87
N LYS A 829 51.39 -4.31 2.57
CA LYS A 829 50.77 -5.60 2.31
C LYS A 829 50.94 -6.50 3.54
N GLN A 830 50.31 -7.68 3.53
CA GLN A 830 50.42 -8.65 4.63
C GLN A 830 51.86 -8.96 5.04
N GLU A 831 52.81 -9.02 4.09
CA GLU A 831 54.23 -9.28 4.38
C GLU A 831 54.90 -8.13 5.18
N ASP A 832 54.48 -6.88 4.94
CA ASP A 832 54.97 -5.72 5.67
C ASP A 832 54.47 -5.77 7.13
N ILE A 833 53.19 -6.13 7.32
CA ILE A 833 52.61 -6.34 8.66
C ILE A 833 53.34 -7.48 9.38
N LYS A 834 53.58 -8.60 8.69
CA LYS A 834 54.32 -9.74 9.25
C LYS A 834 55.72 -9.35 9.72
N THR A 835 56.42 -8.52 8.96
CA THR A 835 57.77 -8.04 9.30
C THR A 835 57.78 -7.28 10.62
N ILE A 836 56.73 -6.53 10.94
CA ILE A 836 56.60 -5.77 12.20
C ILE A 836 56.53 -6.69 13.42
N PHE A 837 55.88 -7.86 13.31
CA PHE A 837 55.83 -8.85 14.38
C PHE A 837 57.13 -9.66 14.52
N SER A 838 57.96 -9.68 13.46
CA SER A 838 59.19 -10.46 13.41
C SER A 838 60.44 -9.74 13.92
N THR A 839 60.42 -8.40 14.02
CA THR A 839 61.62 -7.62 14.36
C THR A 839 61.31 -6.53 15.37
N GLY A 840 61.94 -6.61 16.54
CA GLY A 840 61.90 -5.61 17.61
C GLY A 840 62.74 -4.36 17.35
N ASP A 841 62.95 -3.57 18.40
CA ASP A 841 63.76 -2.36 18.41
C ASP A 841 64.80 -2.36 19.54
N GLU A 842 65.34 -1.20 19.93
CA GLU A 842 66.39 -1.10 20.97
C GLU A 842 65.79 -0.99 22.40
N SER A 843 64.49 -1.24 22.55
CA SER A 843 63.76 -1.15 23.82
C SER A 843 63.14 -2.50 24.20
N SER A 844 62.92 -2.70 25.51
CA SER A 844 62.25 -3.91 26.02
C SER A 844 60.84 -4.09 25.46
N GLN A 845 60.58 -5.25 24.86
CA GLN A 845 59.34 -5.59 24.18
C GLN A 845 58.78 -6.96 24.60
N VAL A 846 57.47 -7.14 24.37
CA VAL A 846 56.81 -8.45 24.41
C VAL A 846 56.42 -8.80 22.98
N MET A 847 57.14 -9.74 22.38
CA MET A 847 56.98 -10.17 21.01
C MET A 847 56.32 -11.55 20.95
N LYS A 848 55.43 -11.71 19.98
CA LYS A 848 54.81 -12.99 19.65
C LYS A 848 54.81 -13.14 18.13
N SER A 849 55.04 -14.35 17.66
CA SER A 849 54.96 -14.66 16.23
C SER A 849 53.65 -14.19 15.60
N TYR A 850 53.73 -13.92 14.30
CA TYR A 850 52.58 -13.47 13.52
C TYR A 850 51.53 -14.58 13.35
N GLY A 851 51.94 -15.83 13.17
CA GLY A 851 51.04 -16.95 12.85
C GLY A 851 51.36 -18.24 13.61
N ASP A 852 50.93 -19.37 13.05
CA ASP A 852 51.26 -20.74 13.49
C ASP A 852 52.31 -21.38 12.53
N GLU A 853 53.08 -20.54 11.83
CA GLU A 853 54.03 -20.90 10.79
C GLU A 853 55.46 -20.55 11.22
N ASP A 854 56.46 -21.24 10.65
CA ASP A 854 57.88 -21.02 10.91
C ASP A 854 58.23 -19.52 10.84
N SER A 855 58.69 -18.97 11.96
CA SER A 855 58.94 -17.55 12.15
C SER A 855 60.40 -17.29 12.50
N ILE A 856 60.94 -16.16 12.04
CA ILE A 856 62.21 -15.61 12.54
C ILE A 856 61.86 -14.39 13.36
N LEU A 857 62.20 -14.42 14.66
CA LEU A 857 61.92 -13.37 15.63
C LEU A 857 63.24 -12.79 16.15
N ASN A 858 63.43 -11.48 16.07
CA ASN A 858 64.64 -10.80 16.53
C ASN A 858 64.29 -9.60 17.41
N GLY A 859 64.56 -9.69 18.72
CA GLY A 859 64.30 -8.62 19.70
C GLY A 859 65.19 -7.39 19.51
N LYS A 860 66.40 -7.60 18.98
CA LYS A 860 67.49 -6.62 18.83
C LYS A 860 68.10 -6.17 20.15
N GLY A 861 67.45 -5.27 20.89
CA GLY A 861 68.06 -4.64 22.05
C GLY A 861 67.04 -4.33 23.15
N GLY A 862 67.47 -4.39 24.41
CA GLY A 862 66.55 -4.29 25.54
C GLY A 862 66.27 -5.67 26.12
N ASN A 863 65.53 -5.72 27.23
CA ASN A 863 65.14 -7.01 27.84
C ASN A 863 63.78 -7.44 27.27
N ASP A 864 63.78 -8.43 26.38
CA ASP A 864 62.63 -8.84 25.62
C ASP A 864 61.98 -10.11 26.14
N THR A 865 60.70 -10.29 25.84
CA THR A 865 60.00 -11.57 26.00
C THR A 865 59.48 -12.00 24.64
N ILE A 866 60.06 -13.04 24.05
CA ILE A 866 59.78 -13.49 22.69
C ILE A 866 59.13 -14.87 22.71
N THR A 867 57.98 -15.02 22.06
CA THR A 867 57.25 -16.29 21.94
C THR A 867 57.06 -16.70 20.47
N GLY A 868 57.63 -17.84 20.07
CA GLY A 868 57.49 -18.43 18.73
C GLY A 868 56.12 -19.07 18.49
N GLY A 869 55.60 -19.80 19.46
CA GLY A 869 54.27 -20.39 19.38
C GLY A 869 54.28 -21.75 18.70
N LYS A 870 53.73 -21.87 17.49
CA LYS A 870 53.77 -23.11 16.70
C LYS A 870 54.58 -22.85 15.44
N GLY A 871 55.31 -23.87 15.00
CA GLY A 871 56.19 -23.78 13.84
C GLY A 871 57.61 -24.13 14.24
N ASN A 872 58.52 -24.19 13.28
CA ASN A 872 59.94 -24.28 13.56
C ASN A 872 60.49 -22.86 13.65
N ASP A 873 60.53 -22.29 14.84
CA ASP A 873 60.80 -20.88 15.02
C ASP A 873 62.29 -20.61 15.29
N THR A 874 62.83 -19.54 14.73
CA THR A 874 64.16 -19.03 15.06
C THR A 874 64.04 -17.79 15.93
N LEU A 875 64.47 -17.87 17.19
CA LEU A 875 64.38 -16.79 18.17
C LEU A 875 65.77 -16.21 18.45
N ILE A 876 65.89 -14.90 18.29
CA ILE A 876 67.09 -14.10 18.57
C ILE A 876 66.69 -13.06 19.61
N GLY A 877 67.16 -13.17 20.85
CA GLY A 877 66.92 -12.16 21.88
C GLY A 877 67.58 -10.84 21.48
N GLY A 878 68.88 -10.89 21.21
CA GLY A 878 69.69 -9.72 20.91
C GLY A 878 70.44 -9.28 22.16
N THR A 879 70.78 -8.00 22.27
CA THR A 879 71.49 -7.49 23.45
C THR A 879 70.51 -7.15 24.57
N GLY A 880 70.65 -7.76 25.73
CA GLY A 880 69.65 -7.59 26.78
C GLY A 880 69.72 -8.64 27.86
N ASN A 881 68.59 -8.90 28.49
CA ASN A 881 68.39 -10.10 29.29
C ASN A 881 67.02 -10.62 28.91
N ASP A 882 67.01 -11.56 27.97
CA ASP A 882 65.79 -11.90 27.25
C ASP A 882 65.14 -13.16 27.77
N THR A 883 63.85 -13.30 27.54
CA THR A 883 63.09 -14.52 27.82
C THR A 883 62.53 -15.07 26.52
N LEU A 884 62.98 -16.24 26.10
CA LEU A 884 62.65 -16.87 24.83
C LEU A 884 61.85 -18.14 25.06
N GLU A 885 60.71 -18.27 24.38
CA GLU A 885 59.85 -19.46 24.38
C GLU A 885 59.56 -19.85 22.93
N GLY A 886 60.20 -20.91 22.44
CA GLY A 886 59.99 -21.42 21.08
C GLY A 886 58.57 -21.94 20.91
N GLY A 887 58.19 -22.93 21.72
CA GLY A 887 56.83 -23.46 21.77
C GLY A 887 56.76 -24.88 21.23
N SER A 888 55.91 -25.13 20.24
CA SER A 888 55.77 -26.46 19.62
C SER A 888 56.35 -26.46 18.21
N GLY A 889 57.23 -27.41 17.93
CA GLY A 889 57.96 -27.53 16.67
C GLY A 889 59.45 -27.63 16.96
N SER A 890 60.29 -27.63 15.92
CA SER A 890 61.75 -27.69 16.09
C SER A 890 62.32 -26.28 16.12
N ASP A 891 62.53 -25.74 17.31
CA ASP A 891 62.91 -24.34 17.50
C ASP A 891 64.42 -24.14 17.55
N THR A 892 64.89 -22.99 17.07
CA THR A 892 66.30 -22.59 17.11
C THR A 892 66.45 -21.28 17.88
N TYR A 893 67.14 -21.33 19.01
CA TYR A 893 67.50 -20.16 19.80
C TYR A 893 68.91 -19.73 19.41
N ILE A 894 69.10 -18.51 18.91
CA ILE A 894 70.42 -17.98 18.55
C ILE A 894 70.93 -17.11 19.68
N PHE A 895 72.15 -17.40 20.12
CA PHE A 895 72.84 -16.60 21.13
C PHE A 895 74.24 -16.18 20.63
N ASN A 896 74.53 -14.90 20.73
CA ASN A 896 75.78 -14.27 20.36
C ASN A 896 76.54 -13.77 21.60
N GLN A 897 77.85 -13.57 21.44
CA GLN A 897 78.63 -12.94 22.50
C GLN A 897 78.18 -11.48 22.71
N GLY A 898 77.87 -11.12 23.96
CA GLY A 898 77.35 -9.81 24.33
C GLY A 898 75.82 -9.70 24.35
N ASP A 899 75.10 -10.80 24.10
CA ASP A 899 73.63 -10.85 24.18
C ASP A 899 73.12 -10.73 25.63
N GLY A 900 73.98 -11.00 26.63
CA GLY A 900 73.67 -10.80 28.05
C GLY A 900 73.17 -12.06 28.74
N GLN A 901 72.14 -11.95 29.59
CA GLN A 901 71.65 -13.07 30.43
C GLN A 901 70.25 -13.53 30.03
N ASP A 902 70.21 -14.50 29.12
CA ASP A 902 68.96 -14.97 28.54
C ASP A 902 68.40 -16.20 29.26
N VAL A 903 67.08 -16.32 29.18
CA VAL A 903 66.30 -17.41 29.75
C VAL A 903 65.50 -18.07 28.63
N ILE A 904 65.75 -19.35 28.40
CA ILE A 904 65.02 -20.15 27.41
C ILE A 904 64.05 -21.08 28.14
N ASN A 905 62.77 -21.03 27.77
CA ASN A 905 61.74 -21.98 28.16
C ASN A 905 61.46 -22.93 27.00
N ASN A 906 62.19 -24.05 26.93
CA ASN A 906 62.02 -25.05 25.88
C ASN A 906 60.90 -26.05 26.19
N TYR A 907 59.74 -25.55 26.63
CA TYR A 907 58.63 -26.44 26.96
C TYR A 907 57.92 -26.94 25.70
N ASP A 908 58.27 -28.15 25.26
CA ASP A 908 57.60 -28.82 24.15
C ASP A 908 57.10 -30.22 24.54
N THR A 909 55.90 -30.55 24.10
CA THR A 909 55.27 -31.87 24.31
C THR A 909 55.32 -32.74 23.05
N GLN A 910 55.76 -32.19 21.91
CA GLN A 910 55.87 -32.92 20.66
C GLN A 910 57.08 -33.87 20.70
N THR A 911 56.87 -35.15 20.40
CA THR A 911 57.90 -36.18 20.58
C THR A 911 58.93 -36.26 19.45
N ALA A 912 58.82 -35.40 18.43
CA ALA A 912 59.63 -35.43 17.22
C ALA A 912 60.22 -34.05 16.84
N SER A 913 60.04 -33.05 17.70
CA SER A 913 60.77 -31.79 17.61
C SER A 913 62.26 -32.00 17.87
N HIS A 914 63.06 -31.08 17.35
CA HIS A 914 64.51 -31.04 17.50
C HIS A 914 64.92 -29.61 17.83
N ASP A 915 64.93 -29.30 19.11
CA ASP A 915 65.20 -27.93 19.59
C ASP A 915 66.68 -27.68 19.77
N VAL A 916 67.15 -26.56 19.22
CA VAL A 916 68.57 -26.24 19.09
C VAL A 916 68.87 -24.90 19.76
N LEU A 917 69.86 -24.89 20.66
CA LEU A 917 70.56 -23.65 20.99
C LEU A 917 71.76 -23.51 20.07
N GLN A 918 71.76 -22.50 19.21
CA GLN A 918 72.84 -22.20 18.29
C GLN A 918 73.70 -21.06 18.84
N LEU A 919 74.96 -21.38 19.15
CA LEU A 919 75.97 -20.44 19.63
C LEU A 919 76.79 -19.92 18.44
N SER A 920 76.81 -18.60 18.28
CA SER A 920 77.49 -17.93 17.16
C SER A 920 79.01 -17.83 17.31
N ASP A 921 79.68 -17.32 16.27
CA ASP A 921 81.14 -17.15 16.23
C ASP A 921 81.69 -16.38 17.44
N GLY A 922 82.73 -16.94 18.07
CA GLY A 922 83.35 -16.40 19.30
C GLY A 922 82.98 -17.17 20.57
N ILE A 923 81.96 -18.02 20.50
CA ILE A 923 81.58 -18.97 21.54
C ILE A 923 81.93 -20.38 21.05
N ASP A 924 82.80 -21.08 21.78
CA ASP A 924 83.24 -22.44 21.46
C ASP A 924 83.16 -23.36 22.68
N TYR A 925 83.38 -24.67 22.47
CA TYR A 925 83.31 -25.66 23.54
C TYR A 925 84.32 -25.38 24.68
N SER A 926 85.43 -24.69 24.40
CA SER A 926 86.54 -24.46 25.34
C SER A 926 86.29 -23.27 26.27
N ASN A 927 85.47 -22.31 25.84
CA ASN A 927 85.05 -21.19 26.64
C ASN A 927 83.63 -21.33 27.21
N THR A 928 82.93 -22.44 26.94
CA THR A 928 81.57 -22.70 27.44
C THR A 928 81.57 -23.60 28.67
N VAL A 929 80.86 -23.20 29.73
CA VAL A 929 80.77 -23.92 31.01
C VAL A 929 79.31 -24.23 31.33
N LEU A 930 78.99 -25.52 31.45
CA LEU A 930 77.68 -25.99 31.90
C LEU A 930 77.63 -26.13 33.42
N SER A 931 76.54 -25.68 34.03
CA SER A 931 76.25 -25.86 35.45
C SER A 931 74.78 -26.19 35.68
N LYS A 932 74.50 -26.96 36.73
CA LYS A 932 73.14 -27.33 37.15
C LYS A 932 72.76 -26.53 38.38
N VAL A 933 71.71 -25.70 38.27
CA VAL A 933 71.20 -24.87 39.36
C VAL A 933 69.74 -25.22 39.60
N GLY A 934 69.47 -26.01 40.65
CA GLY A 934 68.14 -26.59 40.87
C GLY A 934 67.76 -27.55 39.72
N ASN A 935 66.69 -27.23 38.99
CA ASN A 935 66.26 -27.96 37.78
C ASN A 935 66.71 -27.30 36.48
N ASP A 936 67.36 -26.13 36.53
CA ASP A 936 67.75 -25.37 35.35
C ASP A 936 69.16 -25.80 34.88
N LEU A 937 69.37 -25.80 33.56
CA LEU A 937 70.71 -25.87 32.95
C LEU A 937 71.20 -24.45 32.72
N VAL A 938 72.32 -24.08 33.34
CA VAL A 938 72.91 -22.75 33.23
C VAL A 938 74.23 -22.85 32.47
N ILE A 939 74.30 -22.16 31.34
CA ILE A 939 75.44 -22.07 30.43
C ILE A 939 76.10 -20.72 30.66
N SER A 940 77.41 -20.71 30.96
CA SER A 940 78.18 -19.50 31.19
C SER A 940 79.45 -19.50 30.36
N PHE A 941 79.98 -18.33 30.03
CA PHE A 941 81.11 -18.21 29.11
C PHE A 941 82.35 -17.61 29.79
N ILE A 942 83.50 -18.26 29.64
CA ILE A 942 84.76 -17.85 30.29
C ILE A 942 85.17 -16.47 29.78
N GLY A 943 85.29 -15.51 30.69
CA GLY A 943 85.71 -14.15 30.37
C GLY A 943 84.57 -13.24 29.87
N SER A 944 83.31 -13.70 29.96
CA SER A 944 82.11 -12.90 29.74
C SER A 944 81.18 -12.94 30.97
N ASP A 945 80.31 -11.94 31.08
CA ASP A 945 79.16 -11.95 32.01
C ASP A 945 77.90 -12.55 31.35
N ASP A 946 78.00 -12.93 30.07
CA ASP A 946 76.95 -13.60 29.30
C ASP A 946 76.56 -14.95 29.92
N MET A 947 75.28 -15.26 29.91
CA MET A 947 74.73 -16.48 30.50
C MET A 947 73.43 -16.89 29.80
N ILE A 948 73.21 -18.19 29.66
CA ILE A 948 71.95 -18.74 29.16
C ILE A 948 71.38 -19.69 30.21
N THR A 949 70.12 -19.50 30.58
CA THR A 949 69.41 -20.39 31.50
C THR A 949 68.32 -21.15 30.77
N ILE A 950 68.51 -22.45 30.57
CA ILE A 950 67.45 -23.34 30.07
C ILE A 950 66.59 -23.78 31.26
N LYS A 951 65.38 -23.22 31.34
CA LYS A 951 64.46 -23.42 32.45
C LYS A 951 63.99 -24.87 32.52
N ASN A 952 64.06 -25.44 33.72
CA ASN A 952 63.56 -26.78 34.03
C ASN A 952 64.16 -27.93 33.20
N HIS A 953 65.31 -27.74 32.54
CA HIS A 953 65.95 -28.75 31.69
C HIS A 953 66.05 -30.14 32.36
N PHE A 954 66.31 -30.20 33.66
CA PHE A 954 66.44 -31.47 34.40
C PHE A 954 65.13 -31.98 35.03
N LYS A 955 63.98 -31.36 34.74
CA LYS A 955 62.68 -31.71 35.32
C LYS A 955 61.98 -32.84 34.56
N SER A 956 61.97 -32.79 33.23
CA SER A 956 61.42 -33.81 32.34
C SER A 956 61.91 -33.57 30.90
N ASN A 957 61.80 -34.58 30.04
CA ASN A 957 62.18 -34.49 28.62
C ASN A 957 61.53 -33.32 27.88
N ASN A 958 60.30 -32.95 28.26
CA ASN A 958 59.57 -31.83 27.66
C ASN A 958 60.19 -30.44 27.88
N TYR A 959 61.27 -30.29 28.65
CA TYR A 959 61.96 -29.01 28.86
C TYR A 959 63.41 -29.04 28.36
N GLN A 960 63.82 -30.15 27.75
CA GLN A 960 65.20 -30.36 27.32
C GLN A 960 65.38 -29.80 25.92
N LEU A 961 66.52 -29.14 25.68
CA LEU A 961 67.01 -28.93 24.32
C LEU A 961 67.55 -30.26 23.80
N ASP A 962 67.41 -30.51 22.49
CA ASP A 962 67.99 -31.69 21.85
C ASP A 962 69.47 -31.48 21.51
N GLU A 963 69.85 -30.24 21.18
CA GLU A 963 71.20 -29.92 20.72
C GLU A 963 71.66 -28.53 21.16
N ILE A 964 72.90 -28.42 21.64
CA ILE A 964 73.65 -27.16 21.72
C ILE A 964 74.70 -27.21 20.62
N LYS A 965 74.61 -26.29 19.66
CA LYS A 965 75.42 -26.28 18.44
C LYS A 965 76.37 -25.10 18.42
N PHE A 966 77.65 -25.38 18.17
CA PHE A 966 78.70 -24.37 18.06
C PHE A 966 79.00 -24.03 16.59
N SER A 967 79.57 -22.86 16.35
CA SER A 967 79.84 -22.38 14.98
C SER A 967 80.94 -23.17 14.25
N ASP A 968 81.80 -23.88 14.97
CA ASP A 968 82.81 -24.79 14.42
C ASP A 968 82.26 -26.16 13.97
N GLY A 969 80.95 -26.38 14.14
CA GLY A 969 80.26 -27.63 13.81
C GLY A 969 80.28 -28.68 14.92
N THR A 970 80.86 -28.38 16.09
CA THR A 970 80.70 -29.19 17.30
C THR A 970 79.25 -29.11 17.78
N SER A 971 78.73 -30.23 18.29
CA SER A 971 77.41 -30.30 18.92
C SER A 971 77.47 -31.05 20.24
N TRP A 972 76.73 -30.58 21.23
CA TRP A 972 76.43 -31.30 22.45
C TRP A 972 74.96 -31.71 22.40
N LEU A 973 74.72 -33.02 22.32
CA LEU A 973 73.38 -33.58 22.31
C LEU A 973 72.82 -33.68 23.73
N LYS A 974 71.50 -33.81 23.87
CA LYS A 974 70.86 -34.00 25.18
C LYS A 974 71.43 -35.18 25.96
N GLU A 975 71.83 -36.26 25.28
CA GLU A 975 72.48 -37.41 25.91
C GLU A 975 73.85 -37.05 26.47
N ASP A 976 74.64 -36.24 25.75
CA ASP A 976 75.96 -35.77 26.21
C ASP A 976 75.82 -34.94 27.48
N ILE A 977 74.86 -34.00 27.50
CA ILE A 977 74.58 -33.15 28.66
C ILE A 977 74.13 -34.01 29.85
N THR A 978 73.26 -34.99 29.61
CA THR A 978 72.77 -35.92 30.64
C THR A 978 73.92 -36.74 31.23
N ASN A 979 74.75 -37.32 30.37
CA ASN A 979 75.91 -38.14 30.75
C ASN A 979 76.97 -37.31 31.49
N TYR A 980 77.18 -36.05 31.10
CA TYR A 980 78.07 -35.13 31.79
C TYR A 980 77.65 -34.89 33.24
N PHE A 981 76.37 -34.66 33.51
CA PHE A 981 75.88 -34.39 34.85
C PHE A 981 75.62 -35.65 35.71
N ASN A 982 75.20 -36.77 35.10
CA ASN A 982 74.85 -37.99 35.83
C ASN A 982 76.04 -38.92 36.03
N ASP A 983 76.90 -39.06 35.01
CA ASP A 983 77.95 -40.08 34.94
C ASP A 983 79.37 -39.47 34.89
N GLY A 984 79.49 -38.15 34.79
CA GLY A 984 80.77 -37.44 34.75
C GLY A 984 81.54 -37.63 33.43
N ILE A 985 80.84 -38.01 32.36
CA ILE A 985 81.43 -38.18 31.02
C ILE A 985 81.73 -36.81 30.42
N ALA A 986 82.95 -36.61 29.91
CA ALA A 986 83.33 -35.33 29.31
C ALA A 986 82.53 -35.04 28.04
N LEU A 987 82.11 -33.79 27.84
CA LEU A 987 81.37 -33.36 26.66
C LEU A 987 82.24 -33.47 25.39
N PRO A 988 81.62 -33.70 24.21
CA PRO A 988 82.32 -33.67 22.93
C PRO A 988 83.07 -32.37 22.70
N VAL A 989 84.23 -32.45 22.06
CA VAL A 989 85.05 -31.29 21.68
C VAL A 989 85.24 -31.28 20.17
N ALA A 990 85.55 -30.12 19.60
CA ALA A 990 85.79 -29.99 18.17
C ALA A 990 86.82 -31.02 17.68
N ALA A 991 86.55 -31.66 16.55
CA ALA A 991 87.51 -32.53 15.89
C ALA A 991 88.71 -31.68 15.46
N ILE A 992 89.81 -31.76 16.21
CA ILE A 992 91.06 -31.12 15.79
C ILE A 992 91.47 -31.80 14.48
N GLU A 993 91.51 -31.06 13.37
CA GLU A 993 92.11 -31.58 12.14
C GLU A 993 93.55 -32.05 12.45
N GLY A 994 93.73 -33.37 12.49
CA GLY A 994 95.00 -34.01 12.80
C GLY A 994 95.21 -34.49 14.25
N SER A 995 94.25 -34.39 15.18
CA SER A 995 94.39 -35.09 16.47
C SER A 995 94.03 -36.56 16.32
N SER A 996 95.05 -37.39 16.16
CA SER A 996 94.99 -38.73 16.70
C SER A 996 94.98 -38.62 18.23
N LEU A 997 93.81 -38.40 18.84
CA LEU A 997 93.57 -39.02 20.16
C LEU A 997 93.94 -40.48 19.94
N SER A 998 95.06 -40.92 20.53
CA SER A 998 95.61 -42.22 20.18
C SER A 998 94.53 -43.25 20.48
N ILE A 999 94.09 -43.96 19.44
CA ILE A 999 93.18 -45.10 19.59
C ILE A 999 93.71 -46.02 20.69
N GLU A 1000 95.02 -46.05 20.91
CA GLU A 1000 95.72 -46.70 22.03
C GLU A 1000 95.29 -46.26 23.43
N LEU A 1001 95.10 -44.96 23.71
CA LEU A 1001 94.68 -44.48 25.04
C LEU A 1001 93.20 -44.75 25.30
N LEU A 1002 92.36 -44.59 24.27
CA LEU A 1002 90.92 -44.91 24.35
C LEU A 1002 90.71 -46.43 24.49
N THR A 1003 91.47 -47.23 23.72
CA THR A 1003 91.48 -48.70 23.84
C THR A 1003 92.00 -49.12 25.21
N GLN A 1004 93.03 -48.49 25.78
CA GLN A 1004 93.52 -48.81 27.13
C GLN A 1004 92.49 -48.50 28.22
N ASN A 1005 91.74 -47.41 28.11
CA ASN A 1005 90.70 -47.05 29.09
C ASN A 1005 89.47 -47.97 28.98
N ILE A 1006 89.04 -48.30 27.75
CA ILE A 1006 87.93 -49.26 27.51
C ILE A 1006 88.33 -50.67 27.97
N VAL A 1007 89.56 -51.11 27.65
CA VAL A 1007 90.09 -52.39 28.14
C VAL A 1007 90.23 -52.40 29.66
N GLY A 1008 90.59 -51.27 30.29
CA GLY A 1008 90.65 -51.13 31.74
C GLY A 1008 89.27 -51.18 32.42
N PHE A 1009 88.24 -50.63 31.78
CA PHE A 1009 86.86 -50.66 32.24
C PHE A 1009 86.26 -52.08 32.13
N VAL A 1010 86.46 -52.75 30.99
CA VAL A 1010 86.00 -54.13 30.74
C VAL A 1010 86.78 -55.15 31.60
N ALA A 1011 88.04 -54.89 31.95
CA ALA A 1011 88.83 -55.78 32.80
C ALA A 1011 88.48 -55.73 34.30
N ASN A 1012 87.70 -54.73 34.74
CA ASN A 1012 87.24 -54.60 36.13
C ASN A 1012 85.85 -55.21 36.38
N ASP A 1013 85.17 -55.69 35.33
CA ASP A 1013 83.95 -56.49 35.45
C ASP A 1013 84.35 -57.97 35.62
N SER A 1014 84.19 -58.51 36.82
CA SER A 1014 84.82 -59.78 37.23
C SER A 1014 84.02 -61.04 36.86
N ASP A 1015 82.90 -60.92 36.15
CA ASP A 1015 81.89 -61.98 36.18
C ASP A 1015 81.71 -62.75 34.85
N ASP A 1016 82.31 -62.33 33.71
CA ASP A 1016 82.29 -63.15 32.49
C ASP A 1016 83.49 -62.95 31.55
N SER A 1017 84.20 -64.04 31.26
CA SER A 1017 85.36 -64.03 30.34
C SER A 1017 84.99 -64.01 28.85
N SER A 1018 83.70 -64.13 28.53
CA SER A 1018 83.20 -64.11 27.14
C SER A 1018 83.10 -62.69 26.56
N ASP A 1019 82.90 -61.67 27.38
CA ASP A 1019 82.75 -60.26 26.95
C ASP A 1019 84.08 -59.61 26.51
N VAL A 1020 85.21 -60.03 27.10
CA VAL A 1020 86.55 -59.54 26.73
C VAL A 1020 86.90 -59.91 25.28
N SER A 1021 86.45 -61.07 24.80
CA SER A 1021 86.75 -61.54 23.44
C SER A 1021 85.87 -60.90 22.36
N ALA A 1022 84.62 -60.54 22.71
CA ALA A 1022 83.70 -59.84 21.83
C ALA A 1022 84.08 -58.35 21.68
N GLY A 1023 84.48 -57.69 22.78
CA GLY A 1023 84.92 -56.30 22.77
C GLY A 1023 86.19 -56.05 21.96
N VAL A 1024 87.19 -56.93 22.07
CA VAL A 1024 88.46 -56.80 21.32
C VAL A 1024 88.29 -57.09 19.82
N SER A 1025 87.32 -57.93 19.44
CA SER A 1025 87.01 -58.23 18.04
C SER A 1025 86.28 -57.09 17.33
N MET A 1026 85.49 -56.27 18.04
CA MET A 1026 84.84 -55.10 17.44
C MET A 1026 85.82 -53.93 17.23
N LEU A 1027 86.78 -53.74 18.14
CA LEU A 1027 87.74 -52.63 18.12
C LEU A 1027 88.84 -52.73 17.04
N THR A 1028 89.05 -53.90 16.43
CA THR A 1028 90.16 -54.16 15.47
C THR A 1028 89.72 -54.30 14.00
N SER A 1029 88.43 -54.15 13.69
CA SER A 1029 87.94 -54.18 12.31
C SER A 1029 88.01 -52.78 11.67
N SER A 1030 89.01 -52.59 10.81
CA SER A 1030 89.25 -51.37 10.05
C SER A 1030 88.12 -51.06 9.05
N ASN A 1031 87.71 -49.78 9.03
CA ASN A 1031 86.79 -49.10 8.11
C ASN A 1031 85.29 -49.10 8.47
N LYS A 1032 84.90 -48.15 9.32
CA LYS A 1032 83.88 -47.12 9.01
C LYS A 1032 83.91 -46.04 10.09
N SER A 1033 83.81 -44.80 9.64
CA SER A 1033 83.69 -43.59 10.48
C SER A 1033 82.65 -43.81 11.59
N TRP A 1034 83.07 -43.63 12.84
CA TRP A 1034 82.22 -43.69 14.03
C TRP A 1034 81.41 -42.41 14.22
N ALA A 1035 81.60 -41.41 13.35
CA ALA A 1035 80.93 -40.10 13.44
C ALA A 1035 79.40 -40.15 13.24
N ASN A 1036 78.82 -41.31 12.86
CA ASN A 1036 77.39 -41.44 12.55
C ASN A 1036 76.69 -42.58 13.35
N ALA A 1037 77.23 -43.02 14.49
CA ALA A 1037 76.54 -44.00 15.33
C ALA A 1037 75.68 -43.27 16.39
N PRO A 1038 74.36 -43.50 16.48
CA PRO A 1038 73.51 -42.87 17.49
C PRO A 1038 73.81 -43.44 18.87
N GLY A 1039 74.02 -42.56 19.86
CA GLY A 1039 74.24 -42.90 21.26
C GLY A 1039 75.68 -43.31 21.56
N TYR A 1040 76.56 -42.32 21.75
CA TYR A 1040 77.80 -42.45 22.50
C TYR A 1040 78.22 -41.11 23.08
#